data_AF-A0AAX1C9Q6-F1
#
_entry.id   AF-A0AAX1C9Q6-F1
#
_cell.length_a   1.000
_cell.length_b   1.000
_cell.length_c   1.000
_cell.angle_alpha   90.00
_cell.angle_beta   90.00
_cell.angle_gamma   90.00
#
_symmetry.space_group_name_H-M   'P 1'
#
loop_
_entity.id
_entity.type
_entity.pdbx_description
1 polymer ?
#
loop_
_entity_poly.entity_id
_entity_poly.type
_entity_poly.pdbx_seq_one_letter_code
_entity_poly.pdbx_strand_id
1 'polypeptide(L)'
;MAIIWNTPLPPPAVSQQQRLPPALEDDAFLADEMSFETLLVLASDIAAQLSFDRGDAAPLSFEHSATAPQGNWQPLFAKSEVTGMAIILSFDAALEQHRFRQSQSRGMGNTLAYLIALYANLDRWYRAFIPVQTASADHIKLTIQTVLQAQLVRPFQYVVILAQALDGYRPSLLADPRLQTLDPLWGIHYDNGRFIASEQQQLLQQQLPAISVLEQQLQLCFSAAVNAVSQLQADGRRRLQQALSHADHAPEVALYLTFLQLFARAQARLNRFTERHLDFYYRQVLRQQPQPLTADAVFLKLTPDNGLTTPLSLERGMVFSAGQDARLRDILYRSEQSLRVSDAEVKRVYSLLLKRDPLMSPERELDFVTAIHSDNLWPQPSDPPRSRTLLTLFGETPALQRNHPPSAPGLAIIDPVLYLPEGRRRVSLTVNLHEAERPHLAQQLYRLRDAPYPAVLRKRLTTLLLTLAQTLTPLLPDDDAPAVIAALVDALTPRQLQALQHSRDDEAIGLLYKYFLLGVLNQTHEPTRGCRVLGHLFSRQTLSRADWLTDDEQRLIVAKSRQLLPADSQPLLAALLNGDRLVNFYRLYSELFTLRISTESGWQTIASYRIHPLGADDDGPYGFRLSFTLSPGFGAVIPCDPAIHGERWHYRAPALQLDMKPETPFFPYSVFRDFVLGPLVLATRVSGVRTFQIDTTDGPVDVGKTFYPFGAQPTGQPSLTLASDELAQKPVQDLTLTIDWANLPGGSDGFRQHYQGYPGDYANRRFRAQLSVLREGEWKAVGGPFALFASEPGSDRLRPDRHIQA
;
A
#
# COMPACT_ATOMS: atom_id res chain seq x y z
N MET A 1 -26.90 10.55 -48.79
CA MET A 1 -26.11 9.83 -47.77
C MET A 1 -24.84 10.64 -47.52
N ALA A 2 -24.78 11.38 -46.41
CA ALA A 2 -23.54 11.99 -45.94
C ALA A 2 -22.78 10.95 -45.13
N ILE A 3 -21.68 10.43 -45.67
CA ILE A 3 -20.83 9.49 -44.96
C ILE A 3 -19.99 10.34 -43.99
N ILE A 4 -20.41 10.36 -42.73
CA ILE A 4 -19.64 10.95 -41.63
C ILE A 4 -18.59 9.91 -41.24
N TRP A 5 -17.34 10.16 -41.61
CA TRP A 5 -16.21 9.41 -41.10
C TRP A 5 -16.00 9.80 -39.65
N ASN A 6 -16.50 9.00 -38.71
CA ASN A 6 -16.09 9.08 -37.31
C ASN A 6 -14.68 8.47 -37.20
N THR A 7 -13.65 9.28 -37.45
CA THR A 7 -12.32 8.98 -36.91
C THR A 7 -12.43 8.93 -35.38
N PRO A 8 -11.88 7.91 -34.71
CA PRO A 8 -11.87 7.86 -33.26
C PRO A 8 -11.18 9.13 -32.74
N LEU A 9 -11.89 9.88 -31.90
CA LEU A 9 -11.33 11.03 -31.21
C LEU A 9 -10.10 10.54 -30.42
N PRO A 10 -8.92 11.15 -30.59
CA PRO A 10 -7.77 10.83 -29.76
C PRO A 10 -8.12 11.12 -28.29
N PRO A 11 -7.56 10.36 -27.34
CA PRO A 11 -7.88 10.50 -25.93
C PRO A 11 -7.63 11.95 -25.46
N PRO A 12 -8.47 12.49 -24.55
CA PRO A 12 -8.40 13.86 -24.09
C PRO A 12 -7.15 14.08 -23.22
N ALA A 13 -5.96 14.17 -23.83
CA ALA A 13 -4.68 14.56 -23.21
C ALA A 13 -3.47 14.51 -24.17
N VAL A 14 -3.60 14.03 -25.41
CA VAL A 14 -2.43 13.91 -26.30
C VAL A 14 -2.04 15.28 -26.88
N SER A 15 -0.78 15.66 -26.65
CA SER A 15 -0.20 16.89 -27.22
C SER A 15 -0.30 16.85 -28.76
N GLN A 16 -0.28 18.02 -29.41
CA GLN A 16 -0.33 18.09 -30.88
C GLN A 16 0.81 17.30 -31.54
N GLN A 17 1.99 17.26 -30.91
CA GLN A 17 3.14 16.48 -31.38
C GLN A 17 2.87 14.97 -31.34
N GLN A 18 2.18 14.46 -30.32
CA GLN A 18 1.84 13.04 -30.20
C GLN A 18 0.71 12.59 -31.15
N ARG A 19 0.09 13.52 -31.86
CA ARG A 19 -0.92 13.26 -32.91
C ARG A 19 -0.33 13.23 -34.32
N LEU A 20 0.94 13.58 -34.48
CA LEU A 20 1.63 13.53 -35.76
C LEU A 20 2.01 12.07 -36.07
N PRO A 21 1.52 11.46 -37.17
CA PRO A 21 2.00 10.16 -37.60
C PRO A 21 3.51 10.21 -37.89
N PRO A 22 4.28 9.18 -37.54
CA PRO A 22 5.73 9.16 -37.79
C PRO A 22 6.09 9.26 -39.28
N ALA A 23 5.19 8.85 -40.18
CA ALA A 23 5.34 9.01 -41.62
C ALA A 23 5.23 10.47 -42.11
N LEU A 24 4.79 11.40 -41.25
CA LEU A 24 4.68 12.83 -41.52
C LEU A 24 5.68 13.65 -40.70
N GLU A 25 6.65 13.00 -40.04
CA GLU A 25 7.78 13.69 -39.41
C GLU A 25 8.73 14.23 -40.47
N ASP A 26 9.38 15.35 -40.18
CA ASP A 26 10.21 16.10 -41.14
C ASP A 26 11.39 15.28 -41.70
N ASP A 27 11.84 14.25 -40.98
CA ASP A 27 12.98 13.40 -41.34
C ASP A 27 12.56 12.02 -41.93
N ALA A 28 11.26 11.76 -42.09
CA ALA A 28 10.77 10.43 -42.51
C ALA A 28 11.06 10.10 -43.98
N PHE A 29 11.10 11.11 -44.86
CA PHE A 29 11.47 10.96 -46.26
C PHE A 29 12.26 12.17 -46.73
N LEU A 30 13.48 11.93 -47.20
CA LEU A 30 14.34 12.92 -47.83
C LEU A 30 14.51 12.55 -49.30
N ALA A 31 14.30 13.52 -50.20
CA ALA A 31 14.49 13.31 -51.63
C ALA A 31 15.97 13.09 -52.00
N ASP A 32 16.89 13.63 -51.21
CA ASP A 32 18.31 13.36 -51.26
C ASP A 32 18.84 13.09 -49.84
N GLU A 33 19.23 11.84 -49.60
CA GLU A 33 19.69 11.30 -48.31
C GLU A 33 21.23 11.38 -48.14
N MET A 34 21.97 11.78 -49.18
CA MET A 34 23.43 11.73 -49.13
C MET A 34 24.00 12.76 -48.16
N SER A 35 24.78 12.30 -47.19
CA SER A 35 25.49 13.17 -46.26
C SER A 35 26.66 13.89 -46.93
N PHE A 36 27.11 14.98 -46.31
CA PHE A 36 28.30 15.72 -46.74
C PHE A 36 29.53 14.79 -46.87
N GLU A 37 29.69 13.89 -45.90
CA GLU A 37 30.78 12.94 -45.83
C GLU A 37 30.68 11.90 -46.96
N THR A 38 29.48 11.37 -47.22
CA THR A 38 29.23 10.43 -48.32
C THR A 38 29.56 11.07 -49.68
N LEU A 39 29.17 12.32 -49.90
CA LEU A 39 29.45 13.04 -51.15
C LEU A 39 30.96 13.30 -51.35
N LEU A 40 31.70 13.56 -50.27
CA LEU A 40 33.14 13.76 -50.33
C LEU A 40 33.89 12.44 -50.63
N VAL A 41 33.47 11.34 -50.01
CA VAL A 41 34.05 10.01 -50.25
C VAL A 41 33.75 9.55 -51.69
N LEU A 42 32.51 9.72 -52.15
CA LEU A 42 32.11 9.41 -53.51
C LEU A 42 32.97 10.18 -54.54
N ALA A 43 33.26 11.46 -54.28
CA ALA A 43 34.12 12.26 -55.15
C ALA A 43 35.55 11.73 -55.21
N SER A 44 36.11 11.34 -54.06
CA SER A 44 37.43 10.70 -53.98
C SER A 44 37.47 9.37 -54.74
N ASP A 45 36.41 8.57 -54.65
CA ASP A 45 36.33 7.28 -55.35
C ASP A 45 36.18 7.45 -56.87
N ILE A 46 35.38 8.43 -57.31
CA ILE A 46 35.29 8.81 -58.73
C ILE A 46 36.66 9.29 -59.23
N ALA A 47 37.36 10.13 -58.45
CA ALA A 47 38.69 10.61 -58.80
C ALA A 47 39.73 9.48 -58.95
N ALA A 48 39.58 8.36 -58.22
CA ALA A 48 40.43 7.19 -58.37
C ALA A 48 40.24 6.45 -59.71
N GLN A 49 39.05 6.57 -60.31
CA GLN A 49 38.72 5.96 -61.62
C GLN A 49 39.09 6.85 -62.80
N LEU A 50 39.35 8.14 -62.56
CA LEU A 50 39.80 9.08 -63.58
C LEU A 50 41.33 9.01 -63.70
N SER A 51 41.82 8.32 -64.74
CA SER A 51 43.24 8.24 -65.08
C SER A 51 43.69 9.40 -65.98
N PHE A 52 44.96 9.77 -65.89
CA PHE A 52 45.60 10.74 -66.81
C PHE A 52 47.04 10.32 -67.12
N ASP A 53 47.55 10.72 -68.29
CA ASP A 53 48.93 10.51 -68.70
C ASP A 53 49.82 11.68 -68.26
N ARG A 54 50.94 11.40 -67.58
CA ARG A 54 52.01 12.39 -67.37
C ARG A 54 52.89 12.45 -68.61
N GLY A 55 52.94 13.60 -69.26
CA GLY A 55 53.71 13.84 -70.49
C GLY A 55 55.24 13.93 -70.32
N ASP A 56 55.86 13.14 -69.44
CA ASP A 56 57.32 13.09 -69.29
C ASP A 56 57.90 11.84 -69.95
N ALA A 57 57.96 11.87 -71.28
CA ALA A 57 58.86 11.01 -72.05
C ALA A 57 59.91 11.90 -72.75
N ALA A 58 61.19 11.72 -72.39
CA ALA A 58 62.26 11.98 -73.34
C ALA A 58 62.06 11.09 -74.58
N PRO A 59 62.46 11.53 -75.79
CA PRO A 59 61.84 11.03 -77.00
C PRO A 59 62.32 9.63 -77.41
N LEU A 60 61.33 8.82 -77.80
CA LEU A 60 61.35 7.82 -78.88
C LEU A 60 62.35 6.65 -78.76
N SER A 61 61.81 5.51 -78.33
CA SER A 61 62.11 4.22 -78.98
C SER A 61 60.81 3.47 -79.21
N PHE A 62 60.46 3.28 -80.49
CA PHE A 62 59.34 2.47 -80.94
C PHE A 62 59.65 0.99 -80.66
N GLU A 63 58.99 0.41 -79.67
CA GLU A 63 58.62 -1.00 -79.69
C GLU A 63 57.46 -1.24 -78.71
N HIS A 64 56.51 -2.06 -79.16
CA HIS A 64 55.22 -2.32 -78.51
C HIS A 64 55.33 -2.77 -77.05
N SER A 65 54.76 -1.98 -76.14
CA SER A 65 54.07 -2.49 -74.95
C SER A 65 52.95 -1.53 -74.56
N ALA A 66 51.81 -2.06 -74.13
CA ALA A 66 50.66 -1.28 -73.70
C ALA A 66 51.07 -0.32 -72.57
N THR A 67 50.99 0.98 -72.82
CA THR A 67 51.26 2.03 -71.84
C THR A 67 50.23 1.94 -70.71
N ALA A 68 50.66 1.40 -69.57
CA ALA A 68 49.87 1.44 -68.35
C ALA A 68 49.66 2.91 -67.93
N PRO A 69 48.45 3.31 -67.50
CA PRO A 69 48.21 4.67 -67.01
C PRO A 69 49.18 5.01 -65.88
N GLN A 70 49.89 6.13 -66.00
CA GLN A 70 50.93 6.52 -65.05
C GLN A 70 50.40 7.26 -63.79
N GLY A 71 49.09 7.54 -63.69
CA GLY A 71 48.47 8.12 -62.48
C GLY A 71 46.94 8.31 -62.53
N ASN A 72 46.33 8.61 -61.38
CA ASN A 72 44.91 8.96 -61.21
C ASN A 72 44.74 10.22 -60.35
N TRP A 73 43.51 10.77 -60.26
CA TRP A 73 43.23 12.00 -59.51
C TRP A 73 43.00 11.80 -58.01
N GLN A 74 42.99 10.56 -57.51
CA GLN A 74 42.86 10.25 -56.08
C GLN A 74 43.85 11.00 -55.16
N PRO A 75 45.13 11.23 -55.53
CA PRO A 75 46.10 11.89 -54.67
C PRO A 75 45.71 13.31 -54.26
N LEU A 76 44.80 13.96 -55.00
CA LEU A 76 44.22 15.26 -54.66
C LEU A 76 43.52 15.22 -53.29
N PHE A 77 42.85 14.11 -53.00
CA PHE A 77 42.12 13.91 -51.74
C PHE A 77 42.97 13.22 -50.66
N ALA A 78 44.05 12.52 -51.05
CA ALA A 78 44.85 11.69 -50.16
C ALA A 78 45.67 12.46 -49.10
N LYS A 79 45.85 13.78 -49.27
CA LYS A 79 46.54 14.65 -48.30
C LYS A 79 45.60 15.50 -47.43
N SER A 80 44.29 15.27 -47.53
CA SER A 80 43.28 16.03 -46.80
C SER A 80 42.83 15.29 -45.55
N GLU A 81 43.01 15.88 -44.37
CA GLU A 81 42.46 15.34 -43.12
C GLU A 81 40.93 15.27 -43.14
N VAL A 82 40.28 16.20 -43.84
CA VAL A 82 38.81 16.26 -43.99
C VAL A 82 38.31 15.05 -44.76
N THR A 83 39.02 14.64 -45.81
CA THR A 83 38.66 13.44 -46.58
C THR A 83 38.90 12.17 -45.77
N GLY A 84 40.01 12.10 -45.02
CA GLY A 84 40.26 10.98 -44.11
C GLY A 84 39.16 10.83 -43.04
N MET A 85 38.71 11.94 -42.47
CA MET A 85 37.61 11.96 -41.49
C MET A 85 36.28 11.56 -42.14
N ALA A 86 36.00 12.06 -43.35
CA ALA A 86 34.79 11.72 -44.10
C ALA A 86 34.70 10.22 -44.41
N ILE A 87 35.81 9.56 -44.74
CA ILE A 87 35.86 8.11 -44.96
C ILE A 87 35.42 7.34 -43.69
N ILE A 88 35.92 7.74 -42.52
CA ILE A 88 35.53 7.12 -41.23
C ILE A 88 34.04 7.41 -40.93
N LEU A 89 33.60 8.64 -41.17
CA LEU A 89 32.23 9.08 -40.88
C LEU A 89 31.19 8.51 -41.85
N SER A 90 31.57 8.17 -43.08
CA SER A 90 30.70 7.51 -44.06
C SER A 90 30.47 6.02 -43.77
N PHE A 91 31.15 5.46 -42.77
CA PHE A 91 30.99 4.04 -42.42
C PHE A 91 29.59 3.77 -41.86
N ASP A 92 28.79 3.00 -42.59
CA ASP A 92 27.45 2.57 -42.18
C ASP A 92 27.51 1.24 -41.43
N ALA A 93 27.45 1.31 -40.10
CA ALA A 93 27.47 0.15 -39.23
C ALA A 93 26.30 -0.82 -39.49
N ALA A 94 25.12 -0.32 -39.88
CA ALA A 94 23.93 -1.16 -40.11
C ALA A 94 24.07 -1.97 -41.40
N LEU A 95 24.56 -1.33 -42.46
CA LEU A 95 24.85 -1.99 -43.73
C LEU A 95 25.97 -3.04 -43.58
N GLU A 96 27.05 -2.70 -42.86
CA GLU A 96 28.15 -3.64 -42.63
C GLU A 96 27.73 -4.81 -41.73
N GLN A 97 26.85 -4.60 -40.74
CA GLN A 97 26.24 -5.68 -39.96
C GLN A 97 25.43 -6.65 -40.84
N HIS A 98 24.76 -6.14 -41.89
CA HIS A 98 24.06 -6.97 -42.85
C HIS A 98 25.03 -7.75 -43.75
N ARG A 99 26.08 -7.10 -44.28
CA ARG A 99 27.13 -7.74 -45.10
C ARG A 99 27.88 -8.83 -44.31
N PHE A 100 28.19 -8.59 -43.04
CA PHE A 100 28.82 -9.56 -42.16
C PHE A 100 27.92 -10.79 -41.95
N ARG A 101 26.64 -10.61 -41.63
CA ARG A 101 25.66 -11.72 -41.51
C ARG A 101 25.53 -12.51 -42.81
N GLN A 102 25.54 -11.82 -43.95
CA GLN A 102 25.56 -12.48 -45.25
C GLN A 102 26.84 -13.31 -45.45
N SER A 103 28.01 -12.81 -45.04
CA SER A 103 29.28 -13.55 -45.12
C SER A 103 29.32 -14.78 -44.20
N GLN A 104 28.73 -14.70 -43.00
CA GLN A 104 28.59 -15.81 -42.06
C GLN A 104 27.76 -16.95 -42.66
N SER A 105 26.64 -16.62 -43.35
CA SER A 105 25.81 -17.62 -44.04
C SER A 105 26.54 -18.36 -45.17
N ARG A 106 27.63 -17.80 -45.71
CA ARG A 106 28.47 -18.40 -46.76
C ARG A 106 29.67 -19.18 -46.21
N GLY A 107 29.79 -19.34 -44.89
CA GLY A 107 30.79 -20.15 -44.21
C GLY A 107 32.02 -19.38 -43.69
N MET A 108 32.82 -20.08 -42.88
CA MET A 108 33.93 -19.49 -42.12
C MET A 108 35.01 -18.83 -42.99
N GLY A 109 35.36 -19.40 -44.15
CA GLY A 109 36.36 -18.81 -45.05
C GLY A 109 35.95 -17.43 -45.59
N ASN A 110 34.67 -17.25 -45.95
CA ASN A 110 34.15 -15.96 -46.40
C ASN A 110 34.05 -14.94 -45.25
N THR A 111 33.75 -15.41 -44.04
CA THR A 111 33.72 -14.58 -42.83
C THR A 111 35.13 -14.06 -42.50
N LEU A 112 36.14 -14.92 -42.57
CA LEU A 112 37.54 -14.54 -42.37
C LEU A 112 38.02 -13.57 -43.45
N ALA A 113 37.74 -13.84 -44.73
CA ALA A 113 38.10 -12.93 -45.82
C ALA A 113 37.48 -11.53 -45.65
N TYR A 114 36.21 -11.47 -45.25
CA TYR A 114 35.52 -10.20 -44.98
C TYR A 114 36.14 -9.46 -43.79
N LEU A 115 36.41 -10.14 -42.68
CA LEU A 115 37.05 -9.53 -41.51
C LEU A 115 38.46 -9.03 -41.84
N ILE A 116 39.28 -9.84 -42.54
CA ILE A 116 40.61 -9.45 -43.00
C ILE A 116 40.53 -8.16 -43.83
N ALA A 117 39.60 -8.10 -44.79
CA ALA A 117 39.41 -6.91 -45.61
C ALA A 117 38.96 -5.69 -44.79
N LEU A 118 38.08 -5.88 -43.79
CA LEU A 118 37.63 -4.83 -42.89
C LEU A 118 38.80 -4.25 -42.08
N TYR A 119 39.60 -5.10 -41.42
CA TYR A 119 40.77 -4.66 -40.64
C TYR A 119 41.86 -4.02 -41.53
N ALA A 120 42.08 -4.54 -42.74
CA ALA A 120 42.98 -3.91 -43.71
C ALA A 120 42.48 -2.51 -44.15
N ASN A 121 41.17 -2.29 -44.22
CA ASN A 121 40.62 -0.96 -44.46
C ASN A 121 40.84 -0.02 -43.27
N LEU A 122 40.72 -0.51 -42.03
CA LEU A 122 41.04 0.29 -40.83
C LEU A 122 42.51 0.74 -40.80
N ASP A 123 43.44 -0.15 -41.17
CA ASP A 123 44.86 0.19 -41.32
C ASP A 123 45.07 1.27 -42.39
N ARG A 124 44.38 1.15 -43.53
CA ARG A 124 44.43 2.16 -44.59
C ARG A 124 43.94 3.52 -44.10
N TRP A 125 42.86 3.57 -43.32
CA TRP A 125 42.35 4.82 -42.76
C TRP A 125 43.36 5.47 -41.83
N TYR A 126 43.98 4.69 -40.93
CA TYR A 126 45.05 5.16 -40.06
C TYR A 126 46.22 5.76 -40.87
N ARG A 127 46.66 5.04 -41.90
CA ARG A 127 47.78 5.45 -42.76
C ARG A 127 47.50 6.70 -43.57
N ALA A 128 46.24 6.94 -43.95
CA ALA A 128 45.86 8.15 -44.67
C ALA A 128 46.15 9.42 -43.86
N PHE A 129 46.16 9.33 -42.52
CA PHE A 129 46.49 10.48 -41.67
C PHE A 129 47.99 10.68 -41.47
N ILE A 130 48.82 9.63 -41.50
CA ILE A 130 50.28 9.70 -41.25
C ILE A 130 50.98 10.87 -41.97
N PRO A 131 50.78 11.10 -43.29
CA PRO A 131 51.48 12.16 -44.00
C PRO A 131 50.96 13.58 -43.72
N VAL A 132 49.83 13.74 -43.02
CA VAL A 132 49.18 15.04 -42.78
C VAL A 132 49.64 15.64 -41.45
N GLN A 133 50.19 16.86 -41.46
CA GLN A 133 50.75 17.52 -40.27
C GLN A 133 49.86 18.68 -39.79
N THR A 134 48.70 18.34 -39.22
CA THR A 134 47.73 19.31 -38.67
C THR A 134 47.29 18.88 -37.27
N ALA A 135 46.90 19.84 -36.43
CA ALA A 135 46.51 19.55 -35.04
C ALA A 135 45.30 18.59 -34.94
N SER A 136 44.35 18.69 -35.88
CA SER A 136 43.18 17.81 -35.95
C SER A 136 43.55 16.40 -36.43
N ALA A 137 44.42 16.27 -37.44
CA ALA A 137 44.95 14.98 -37.87
C ALA A 137 45.77 14.29 -36.79
N ASP A 138 46.64 15.01 -36.06
CA ASP A 138 47.46 14.43 -34.99
C ASP A 138 46.61 13.91 -33.83
N HIS A 139 45.55 14.62 -33.47
CA HIS A 139 44.60 14.15 -32.45
C HIS A 139 43.87 12.88 -32.89
N ILE A 140 43.42 12.81 -34.15
CA ILE A 140 42.78 11.61 -34.69
C ILE A 140 43.78 10.46 -34.80
N LYS A 141 45.04 10.69 -35.20
CA LYS A 141 46.08 9.67 -35.19
C LYS A 141 46.25 9.05 -33.80
N LEU A 142 46.39 9.88 -32.77
CA LEU A 142 46.51 9.41 -31.38
C LEU A 142 45.27 8.62 -30.95
N THR A 143 44.09 9.10 -31.30
CA THR A 143 42.83 8.40 -31.00
C THR A 143 42.78 7.04 -31.69
N ILE A 144 43.07 6.98 -32.99
CA ILE A 144 43.14 5.73 -33.75
C ILE A 144 44.20 4.80 -33.14
N GLN A 145 45.40 5.28 -32.79
CA GLN A 145 46.44 4.48 -32.14
C GLN A 145 45.96 3.86 -30.82
N THR A 146 45.31 4.65 -29.97
CA THR A 146 44.80 4.16 -28.67
C THR A 146 43.69 3.13 -28.86
N VAL A 147 42.75 3.36 -29.78
CA VAL A 147 41.65 2.43 -30.09
C VAL A 147 42.19 1.14 -30.72
N LEU A 148 43.17 1.25 -31.63
CA LEU A 148 43.85 0.12 -32.24
C LEU A 148 44.49 -0.77 -31.17
N GLN A 149 45.35 -0.20 -30.32
CA GLN A 149 46.07 -0.95 -29.28
C GLN A 149 45.14 -1.54 -28.22
N ALA A 150 44.11 -0.81 -27.80
CA ALA A 150 43.22 -1.24 -26.72
C ALA A 150 42.20 -2.29 -27.18
N GLN A 151 41.68 -2.19 -28.42
CA GLN A 151 40.48 -2.94 -28.84
C GLN A 151 40.68 -3.82 -30.07
N LEU A 152 41.61 -3.51 -30.99
CA LEU A 152 41.65 -4.12 -32.33
C LEU A 152 42.86 -5.01 -32.59
N VAL A 153 44.00 -4.79 -31.93
CA VAL A 153 45.22 -5.60 -32.11
C VAL A 153 44.95 -7.09 -31.83
N ARG A 154 44.38 -7.42 -30.68
CA ARG A 154 44.10 -8.82 -30.29
C ARG A 154 43.10 -9.52 -31.22
N PRO A 155 41.90 -8.96 -31.50
CA PRO A 155 40.97 -9.55 -32.46
C PRO A 155 41.57 -9.76 -33.85
N PHE A 156 42.38 -8.82 -34.34
CA PHE A 156 42.98 -8.95 -35.66
C PHE A 156 44.06 -10.04 -35.70
N GLN A 157 44.92 -10.12 -34.68
CA GLN A 157 45.89 -11.21 -34.54
C GLN A 157 45.20 -12.58 -34.51
N TYR A 158 44.07 -12.69 -33.80
CA TYR A 158 43.25 -13.91 -33.76
C TYR A 158 42.74 -14.30 -35.15
N VAL A 159 42.17 -13.36 -35.91
CA VAL A 159 41.67 -13.59 -37.27
C VAL A 159 42.79 -14.04 -38.22
N VAL A 160 43.96 -13.42 -38.15
CA VAL A 160 45.11 -13.77 -39.02
C VAL A 160 45.70 -15.14 -38.66
N ILE A 161 45.83 -15.47 -37.37
CA ILE A 161 46.29 -16.80 -36.93
C ILE A 161 45.31 -17.89 -37.36
N LEU A 162 44.01 -17.67 -37.18
CA LEU A 162 42.98 -18.61 -37.64
C LEU A 162 43.00 -18.79 -39.16
N ALA A 163 43.12 -17.70 -39.90
CA ALA A 163 43.24 -17.76 -41.36
C ALA A 163 44.49 -18.54 -41.78
N GLN A 164 45.62 -18.35 -41.11
CA GLN A 164 46.88 -19.07 -41.38
C GLN A 164 46.79 -20.56 -41.04
N ALA A 165 46.06 -20.93 -39.99
CA ALA A 165 45.80 -22.33 -39.64
C ALA A 165 44.92 -23.03 -40.69
N LEU A 166 44.01 -22.29 -41.34
CA LEU A 166 43.09 -22.79 -42.37
C LEU A 166 43.68 -22.69 -43.80
N ASP A 167 44.74 -21.91 -44.00
CA ASP A 167 45.40 -21.69 -45.30
C ASP A 167 45.97 -22.99 -45.91
N GLY A 168 46.20 -24.02 -45.09
CA GLY A 168 46.56 -25.37 -45.54
C GLY A 168 45.50 -26.08 -46.40
N TYR A 169 44.25 -25.58 -46.42
CA TYR A 169 43.15 -26.14 -47.22
C TYR A 169 42.70 -25.25 -48.40
N ARG A 170 42.99 -23.94 -48.41
CA ARG A 170 42.71 -23.02 -49.54
C ARG A 170 43.70 -21.83 -49.58
N PRO A 171 44.63 -21.77 -50.54
CA PRO A 171 45.75 -20.81 -50.56
C PRO A 171 45.37 -19.37 -51.01
N SER A 172 44.25 -18.82 -50.54
CA SER A 172 43.72 -17.53 -51.02
C SER A 172 43.28 -16.54 -49.94
N LEU A 173 43.22 -16.95 -48.66
CA LEU A 173 42.69 -16.08 -47.60
C LEU A 173 43.68 -15.01 -47.14
N LEU A 174 44.98 -15.30 -47.21
CA LEU A 174 46.06 -14.40 -46.83
C LEU A 174 46.80 -13.81 -48.06
N ALA A 175 46.22 -13.94 -49.25
CA ALA A 175 46.82 -13.46 -50.50
C ALA A 175 46.69 -11.94 -50.71
N ASP A 176 46.03 -11.21 -49.80
CA ASP A 176 45.89 -9.75 -49.90
C ASP A 176 47.26 -9.07 -49.67
N PRO A 177 47.83 -8.38 -50.68
CA PRO A 177 49.14 -7.74 -50.56
C PRO A 177 49.18 -6.65 -49.49
N ARG A 178 48.02 -6.09 -49.09
CA ARG A 178 47.93 -5.09 -48.01
C ARG A 178 48.40 -5.65 -46.68
N LEU A 179 48.20 -6.94 -46.42
CA LEU A 179 48.59 -7.58 -45.16
C LEU A 179 50.11 -7.65 -44.98
N GLN A 180 50.88 -7.72 -46.07
CA GLN A 180 52.34 -7.74 -46.01
C GLN A 180 52.94 -6.38 -45.65
N THR A 181 52.15 -5.32 -45.82
CA THR A 181 52.60 -3.95 -45.62
C THR A 181 52.02 -3.31 -44.37
N LEU A 182 51.35 -4.04 -43.47
CA LEU A 182 50.68 -3.50 -42.26
C LEU A 182 51.58 -2.67 -41.35
N ASP A 183 50.98 -1.75 -40.58
CA ASP A 183 51.76 -0.94 -39.63
C ASP A 183 52.24 -1.82 -38.45
N PRO A 184 53.48 -1.63 -37.96
CA PRO A 184 54.00 -2.38 -36.81
C PRO A 184 53.09 -2.35 -35.57
N LEU A 185 52.24 -1.33 -35.42
CA LEU A 185 51.26 -1.21 -34.34
C LEU A 185 50.30 -2.41 -34.24
N TRP A 186 50.02 -3.12 -35.33
CA TRP A 186 49.16 -4.31 -35.32
C TRP A 186 49.84 -5.53 -34.67
N GLY A 187 51.17 -5.48 -34.47
CA GLY A 187 51.94 -6.58 -33.90
C GLY A 187 51.93 -7.84 -34.77
N ILE A 188 51.70 -7.68 -36.07
CA ILE A 188 51.70 -8.73 -37.10
C ILE A 188 52.82 -8.41 -38.08
N HIS A 189 53.75 -9.33 -38.29
CA HIS A 189 54.83 -9.20 -39.28
C HIS A 189 54.84 -10.41 -40.20
N TYR A 190 55.22 -10.18 -41.46
CA TYR A 190 55.37 -11.23 -42.45
C TYR A 190 56.85 -11.61 -42.56
N ASP A 191 57.18 -12.85 -42.19
CA ASP A 191 58.54 -13.37 -42.24
C ASP A 191 58.55 -14.82 -42.75
N ASN A 192 59.51 -15.15 -43.62
CA ASN A 192 59.71 -16.49 -44.19
C ASN A 192 58.43 -17.18 -44.71
N GLY A 193 57.54 -16.43 -45.36
CA GLY A 193 56.31 -16.96 -45.97
C GLY A 193 55.14 -17.19 -45.00
N ARG A 194 55.24 -16.71 -43.75
CA ARG A 194 54.20 -16.86 -42.71
C ARG A 194 53.97 -15.53 -41.98
N PHE A 195 52.76 -15.33 -41.47
CA PHE A 195 52.47 -14.21 -40.57
C PHE A 195 52.78 -14.63 -39.13
N ILE A 196 53.51 -13.77 -38.43
CA ILE A 196 53.89 -13.94 -37.03
C ILE A 196 53.20 -12.83 -36.23
N ALA A 197 52.42 -13.24 -35.24
CA ALA A 197 51.66 -12.34 -34.36
C ALA A 197 52.33 -12.27 -32.98
N SER A 198 52.25 -11.11 -32.33
CA SER A 198 52.94 -10.88 -31.04
C SER A 198 52.45 -11.81 -29.92
N GLU A 199 51.17 -12.21 -29.91
CA GLU A 199 50.59 -13.15 -28.93
C GLU A 199 50.50 -14.62 -29.42
N GLN A 200 51.23 -14.98 -30.48
CA GLN A 200 51.12 -16.28 -31.17
C GLN A 200 51.38 -17.50 -30.27
N GLN A 201 52.25 -17.40 -29.26
CA GLN A 201 52.53 -18.49 -28.31
C GLN A 201 51.38 -18.81 -27.34
N GLN A 202 50.53 -17.83 -27.01
CA GLN A 202 49.44 -18.00 -26.03
C GLN A 202 48.18 -18.60 -26.68
N LEU A 203 47.95 -18.28 -27.96
CA LEU A 203 46.81 -18.75 -28.74
C LEU A 203 46.97 -20.18 -29.29
N LEU A 204 48.21 -20.59 -29.63
CA LEU A 204 48.51 -21.95 -30.11
C LEU A 204 48.48 -23.04 -29.03
N GLN A 205 48.46 -22.67 -27.74
CA GLN A 205 48.37 -23.63 -26.62
C GLN A 205 46.93 -24.08 -26.31
N GLN A 206 45.92 -23.42 -26.87
CA GLN A 206 44.51 -23.81 -26.69
C GLN A 206 44.10 -24.81 -27.77
N GLN A 207 43.52 -25.96 -27.38
CA GLN A 207 42.88 -26.88 -28.32
C GLN A 207 41.81 -26.12 -29.12
N LEU A 208 41.77 -26.34 -30.45
CA LEU A 208 40.78 -25.72 -31.35
C LEU A 208 39.37 -25.95 -30.78
N PRO A 209 38.64 -24.88 -30.42
CA PRO A 209 37.33 -25.01 -29.80
C PRO A 209 36.29 -25.48 -30.82
N ALA A 210 35.13 -25.94 -30.34
CA ALA A 210 34.02 -26.34 -31.21
C ALA A 210 33.62 -25.22 -32.19
N ILE A 211 33.09 -25.58 -33.36
CA ILE A 211 32.73 -24.63 -34.44
C ILE A 211 31.81 -23.50 -33.95
N SER A 212 30.86 -23.80 -33.05
CA SER A 212 29.97 -22.80 -32.44
C SER A 212 30.69 -21.74 -31.62
N VAL A 213 31.79 -22.11 -30.95
CA VAL A 213 32.64 -21.18 -30.19
C VAL A 213 33.47 -20.32 -31.14
N LEU A 214 33.96 -20.89 -32.26
CA LEU A 214 34.68 -20.12 -33.29
C LEU A 214 33.77 -19.06 -33.93
N GLU A 215 32.52 -19.39 -34.26
CA GLU A 215 31.55 -18.43 -34.81
C GLU A 215 31.26 -17.28 -33.84
N GLN A 216 31.14 -17.58 -32.54
CA GLN A 216 31.00 -16.55 -31.49
C GLN A 216 32.23 -15.66 -31.40
N GLN A 217 33.45 -16.21 -31.48
CA GLN A 217 34.68 -15.42 -31.47
C GLN A 217 34.80 -14.51 -32.70
N LEU A 218 34.40 -14.97 -33.89
CA LEU A 218 34.37 -14.13 -35.09
C LEU A 218 33.33 -13.01 -34.99
N GLN A 219 32.17 -13.27 -34.39
CA GLN A 219 31.17 -12.23 -34.07
C GLN A 219 31.75 -11.18 -33.11
N LEU A 220 32.50 -11.61 -32.09
CA LEU A 220 33.19 -10.70 -31.17
C LEU A 220 34.22 -9.84 -31.90
N CYS A 221 35.02 -10.43 -32.81
CA CYS A 221 35.97 -9.69 -33.63
C CYS A 221 35.30 -8.63 -34.53
N PHE A 222 34.13 -8.93 -35.09
CA PHE A 222 33.35 -7.95 -35.84
C PHE A 222 32.81 -6.83 -34.94
N SER A 223 32.24 -7.19 -33.78
CA SER A 223 31.70 -6.21 -32.84
C SER A 223 32.77 -5.25 -32.29
N ALA A 224 33.99 -5.76 -32.06
CA ALA A 224 35.12 -4.94 -31.66
C ALA A 224 35.46 -3.90 -32.74
N ALA A 225 35.50 -4.30 -34.02
CA ALA A 225 35.71 -3.39 -35.15
C ALA A 225 34.60 -2.32 -35.25
N VAL A 226 33.33 -2.71 -35.17
CA VAL A 226 32.20 -1.75 -35.28
C VAL A 226 32.17 -0.78 -34.10
N ASN A 227 32.42 -1.25 -32.87
CA ASN A 227 32.47 -0.40 -31.69
C ASN A 227 33.64 0.60 -31.75
N ALA A 228 34.82 0.13 -32.19
CA ALA A 228 35.97 0.99 -32.42
C ALA A 228 35.69 2.07 -33.46
N VAL A 229 35.06 1.71 -34.60
CA VAL A 229 34.68 2.69 -35.62
C VAL A 229 33.63 3.67 -35.08
N SER A 230 32.64 3.20 -34.32
CA SER A 230 31.62 4.08 -33.71
C SER A 230 32.24 5.11 -32.75
N GLN A 231 33.25 4.70 -31.98
CA GLN A 231 34.03 5.59 -31.13
C GLN A 231 34.80 6.63 -31.96
N LEU A 232 35.48 6.17 -33.02
CA LEU A 232 36.19 7.05 -33.96
C LEU A 232 35.25 8.02 -34.69
N GLN A 233 34.01 7.62 -34.98
CA GLN A 233 33.00 8.50 -35.58
C GLN A 233 32.55 9.61 -34.61
N ALA A 234 32.37 9.29 -33.33
CA ALA A 234 31.98 10.29 -32.33
C ALA A 234 33.04 11.39 -32.17
N ASP A 235 34.32 11.00 -32.14
CA ASP A 235 35.44 11.94 -32.09
C ASP A 235 35.65 12.64 -33.44
N GLY A 236 35.54 11.89 -34.54
CA GLY A 236 35.64 12.37 -35.91
C GLY A 236 34.66 13.49 -36.23
N ARG A 237 33.39 13.41 -35.80
CA ARG A 237 32.38 14.49 -36.03
C ARG A 237 32.80 15.81 -35.39
N ARG A 238 33.31 15.76 -34.16
CA ARG A 238 33.76 16.97 -33.43
C ARG A 238 35.00 17.59 -34.08
N ARG A 239 35.93 16.74 -34.54
CA ARG A 239 37.16 17.20 -35.18
C ARG A 239 36.96 17.64 -36.63
N LEU A 240 36.00 17.05 -37.35
CA LEU A 240 35.63 17.48 -38.70
C LEU A 240 35.16 18.94 -38.71
N GLN A 241 34.33 19.36 -37.74
CA GLN A 241 33.90 20.75 -37.62
C GLN A 241 35.07 21.71 -37.37
N GLN A 242 36.07 21.28 -36.60
CA GLN A 242 37.29 22.06 -36.36
C GLN A 242 38.18 22.09 -37.60
N ALA A 243 38.33 20.96 -38.30
CA ALA A 243 39.08 20.85 -39.55
C ALA A 243 38.48 21.77 -40.63
N LEU A 244 37.15 21.81 -40.79
CA LEU A 244 36.49 22.70 -41.75
C LEU A 244 36.65 24.21 -41.44
N SER A 245 37.17 24.58 -40.27
CA SER A 245 37.23 25.97 -39.80
C SER A 245 38.61 26.64 -39.91
N HIS A 246 39.70 25.88 -40.10
CA HIS A 246 41.04 26.46 -40.24
C HIS A 246 41.40 26.71 -41.72
N ALA A 247 42.43 27.53 -41.95
CA ALA A 247 42.77 28.02 -43.29
C ALA A 247 43.80 27.14 -44.05
N ASP A 248 44.24 26.02 -43.47
CA ASP A 248 45.38 25.22 -44.01
C ASP A 248 44.95 24.14 -45.02
N HIS A 249 43.83 24.34 -45.70
CA HIS A 249 43.40 23.45 -46.79
C HIS A 249 44.11 23.79 -48.09
N ALA A 250 44.51 22.77 -48.85
CA ALA A 250 44.98 22.97 -50.22
C ALA A 250 43.88 23.67 -51.05
N PRO A 251 44.19 24.68 -51.88
CA PRO A 251 43.19 25.49 -52.58
C PRO A 251 42.17 24.67 -53.40
N GLU A 252 42.64 23.60 -54.03
CA GLU A 252 41.82 22.67 -54.81
C GLU A 252 40.80 21.90 -53.95
N VAL A 253 41.18 21.49 -52.74
CA VAL A 253 40.29 20.82 -51.78
C VAL A 253 39.31 21.82 -51.19
N ALA A 254 39.79 23.01 -50.82
CA ALA A 254 38.95 24.08 -50.28
C ALA A 254 37.82 24.48 -51.24
N LEU A 255 38.11 24.56 -52.55
CA LEU A 255 37.10 24.84 -53.57
C LEU A 255 36.01 23.76 -53.60
N TYR A 256 36.39 22.49 -53.54
CA TYR A 256 35.43 21.38 -53.54
C TYR A 256 34.59 21.31 -52.25
N LEU A 257 35.21 21.53 -51.08
CA LEU A 257 34.49 21.61 -49.81
C LEU A 257 33.46 22.75 -49.81
N THR A 258 33.82 23.91 -50.40
CA THR A 258 32.90 25.04 -50.56
C THR A 258 31.71 24.69 -51.45
N PHE A 259 31.94 23.96 -52.54
CA PHE A 259 30.87 23.45 -53.40
C PHE A 259 29.89 22.57 -52.60
N LEU A 260 30.38 21.61 -51.81
CA LEU A 260 29.53 20.75 -50.99
C LEU A 260 28.69 21.53 -49.97
N GLN A 261 29.27 22.55 -49.33
CA GLN A 261 28.53 23.42 -48.40
C GLN A 261 27.40 24.21 -49.09
N LEU A 262 27.63 24.68 -50.33
CA LEU A 262 26.58 25.35 -51.11
C LEU A 262 25.52 24.36 -51.59
N PHE A 263 25.92 23.16 -51.98
CA PHE A 263 25.02 22.09 -52.41
C PHE A 263 24.04 21.68 -51.29
N ALA A 264 24.49 21.63 -50.03
CA ALA A 264 23.64 21.32 -48.88
C ALA A 264 22.42 22.27 -48.74
N ARG A 265 22.53 23.53 -49.18
CA ARG A 265 21.37 24.46 -49.20
C ARG A 265 20.34 24.09 -50.25
N ALA A 266 20.78 23.62 -51.41
CA ALA A 266 19.89 23.12 -52.45
C ALA A 266 19.22 21.82 -52.00
N GLN A 267 19.97 20.93 -51.36
CA GLN A 267 19.48 19.69 -50.76
C GLN A 267 18.40 19.95 -49.70
N ALA A 268 18.64 20.88 -48.77
CA ALA A 268 17.65 21.26 -47.75
C ALA A 268 16.35 21.81 -48.36
N ARG A 269 16.44 22.55 -49.47
CA ARG A 269 15.25 23.04 -50.19
C ARG A 269 14.51 21.91 -50.91
N LEU A 270 15.24 20.94 -51.47
CA LEU A 270 14.68 19.77 -52.11
C LEU A 270 13.95 18.88 -51.09
N ASN A 271 14.53 18.67 -49.92
CA ASN A 271 13.96 17.82 -48.87
C ASN A 271 12.69 18.38 -48.21
N ARG A 272 12.37 19.68 -48.40
CA ARG A 272 11.04 20.23 -48.07
C ARG A 272 9.92 19.81 -49.04
N PHE A 273 10.18 18.94 -50.01
CA PHE A 273 9.20 18.50 -50.99
C PHE A 273 7.97 17.88 -50.32
N THR A 274 8.16 17.02 -49.33
CA THR A 274 7.09 16.30 -48.63
C THR A 274 6.16 17.26 -47.90
N GLU A 275 6.70 18.13 -47.04
CA GLU A 275 5.94 19.16 -46.31
C GLU A 275 5.12 20.02 -47.28
N ARG A 276 5.76 20.52 -48.35
CA ARG A 276 5.09 21.36 -49.36
C ARG A 276 3.99 20.63 -50.11
N HIS A 277 4.19 19.35 -50.41
CA HIS A 277 3.20 18.52 -51.08
C HIS A 277 2.00 18.26 -50.18
N LEU A 278 2.24 17.97 -48.89
CA LEU A 278 1.18 17.78 -47.89
C LEU A 278 0.37 19.07 -47.67
N ASP A 279 1.06 20.21 -47.52
CA ASP A 279 0.41 21.51 -47.38
C ASP A 279 -0.43 21.85 -48.62
N PHE A 280 0.09 21.57 -49.82
CA PHE A 280 -0.66 21.71 -51.06
C PHE A 280 -1.91 20.80 -51.08
N TYR A 281 -1.74 19.51 -50.77
CA TYR A 281 -2.82 18.55 -50.82
C TYR A 281 -3.92 18.86 -49.79
N TYR A 282 -3.57 19.06 -48.51
CA TYR A 282 -4.56 19.28 -47.46
C TYR A 282 -5.18 20.68 -47.51
N ARG A 283 -4.40 21.75 -47.76
CA ARG A 283 -4.93 23.12 -47.73
C ARG A 283 -5.49 23.59 -49.06
N GLN A 284 -4.92 23.16 -50.20
CA GLN A 284 -5.35 23.67 -51.52
C GLN A 284 -6.27 22.69 -52.26
N VAL A 285 -5.97 21.39 -52.24
CA VAL A 285 -6.81 20.38 -52.92
C VAL A 285 -8.02 20.02 -52.06
N LEU A 286 -7.80 19.57 -50.83
CA LEU A 286 -8.87 19.18 -49.90
C LEU A 286 -9.52 20.37 -49.17
N ARG A 287 -8.90 21.56 -49.22
CA ARG A 287 -9.40 22.79 -48.58
C ARG A 287 -9.73 22.64 -47.09
N GLN A 288 -8.96 21.81 -46.38
CA GLN A 288 -9.11 21.65 -44.94
C GLN A 288 -8.73 22.95 -44.24
N GLN A 289 -9.50 23.31 -43.21
CA GLN A 289 -9.26 24.48 -42.37
C GLN A 289 -8.78 24.05 -40.99
N PRO A 290 -7.84 24.79 -40.37
CA PRO A 290 -7.46 24.57 -38.98
C PRO A 290 -8.68 24.74 -38.07
N GLN A 291 -8.82 23.86 -37.08
CA GLN A 291 -9.87 23.98 -36.08
C GLN A 291 -9.69 25.27 -35.26
N PRO A 292 -10.77 26.02 -34.95
CA PRO A 292 -10.67 27.22 -34.13
C PRO A 292 -10.21 26.87 -32.71
N LEU A 293 -9.51 27.82 -32.06
CA LEU A 293 -9.08 27.66 -30.67
C LEU A 293 -10.28 27.67 -29.73
N THR A 294 -10.36 26.68 -28.83
CA THR A 294 -11.29 26.66 -27.69
C THR A 294 -10.70 27.45 -26.53
N ALA A 295 -11.53 28.24 -25.84
CA ALA A 295 -11.11 28.96 -24.65
C ALA A 295 -10.77 28.00 -23.50
N ASP A 296 -9.77 28.36 -22.69
CA ASP A 296 -9.37 27.59 -21.51
C ASP A 296 -10.38 27.77 -20.37
N ALA A 297 -10.49 26.75 -19.51
CA ALA A 297 -11.32 26.78 -18.31
C ALA A 297 -10.47 26.52 -17.07
N VAL A 298 -10.75 27.25 -15.98
CA VAL A 298 -10.02 27.15 -14.70
C VAL A 298 -10.99 27.12 -13.52
N PHE A 299 -10.61 26.45 -12.44
CA PHE A 299 -11.32 26.49 -11.16
C PHE A 299 -10.73 27.58 -10.27
N LEU A 300 -11.59 28.42 -9.67
CA LEU A 300 -11.20 29.46 -8.73
C LEU A 300 -11.62 29.07 -7.31
N LYS A 301 -10.67 29.09 -6.37
CA LYS A 301 -10.97 29.07 -4.92
C LYS A 301 -11.07 30.51 -4.44
N LEU A 302 -12.25 30.88 -3.94
CA LEU A 302 -12.48 32.19 -3.35
C LEU A 302 -12.42 32.05 -1.83
N THR A 303 -11.58 32.83 -1.17
CA THR A 303 -11.43 32.83 0.28
C THR A 303 -11.59 34.27 0.77
N PRO A 304 -12.61 34.57 1.58
CA PRO A 304 -12.79 35.92 2.10
C PRO A 304 -11.73 36.23 3.16
N ASP A 305 -11.18 37.46 3.15
CA ASP A 305 -10.15 37.89 4.11
C ASP A 305 -10.67 38.01 5.55
N ASN A 306 -11.96 38.36 5.70
CA ASN A 306 -12.64 38.49 7.00
C ASN A 306 -13.85 37.56 7.02
N GLY A 307 -14.12 36.92 8.17
CA GLY A 307 -15.31 36.07 8.36
C GLY A 307 -16.58 36.79 7.91
N LEU A 308 -17.21 36.29 6.84
CA LEU A 308 -18.39 36.91 6.26
C LEU A 308 -19.60 36.61 7.15
N THR A 309 -20.25 37.65 7.67
CA THR A 309 -21.55 37.52 8.35
C THR A 309 -22.73 37.35 7.37
N THR A 310 -22.58 37.81 6.13
CA THR A 310 -23.57 37.63 5.05
C THR A 310 -22.92 37.05 3.80
N PRO A 311 -23.49 36.01 3.18
CA PRO A 311 -22.92 35.40 1.96
C PRO A 311 -22.85 36.39 0.79
N LEU A 312 -21.70 36.47 0.12
CA LEU A 312 -21.50 37.27 -1.08
C LEU A 312 -22.09 36.53 -2.30
N SER A 313 -22.95 37.19 -3.08
CA SER A 313 -23.47 36.62 -4.33
C SER A 313 -22.66 37.12 -5.52
N LEU A 314 -22.18 36.17 -6.33
CA LEU A 314 -21.49 36.42 -7.60
C LEU A 314 -22.42 36.03 -8.73
N GLU A 315 -22.69 36.97 -9.62
CA GLU A 315 -23.52 36.73 -10.79
C GLU A 315 -22.76 35.95 -11.87
N ARG A 316 -23.51 35.31 -12.76
CA ARG A 316 -22.94 34.69 -13.96
C ARG A 316 -22.29 35.76 -14.86
N GLY A 317 -21.13 35.44 -15.44
CA GLY A 317 -20.41 36.31 -16.36
C GLY A 317 -19.47 37.32 -15.69
N MET A 318 -19.32 37.24 -14.37
CA MET A 318 -18.40 38.07 -13.60
C MET A 318 -16.95 37.82 -14.03
N VAL A 319 -16.18 38.89 -14.19
CA VAL A 319 -14.87 38.86 -14.82
C VAL A 319 -13.76 38.71 -13.77
N PHE A 320 -12.83 37.80 -14.04
CA PHE A 320 -11.62 37.55 -13.24
C PHE A 320 -10.38 37.70 -14.13
N SER A 321 -9.38 38.46 -13.68
CA SER A 321 -8.13 38.64 -14.43
C SER A 321 -7.07 37.64 -13.97
N ALA A 322 -6.37 37.03 -14.92
CA ALA A 322 -5.24 36.11 -14.69
C ALA A 322 -3.88 36.75 -15.04
N GLY A 323 -3.81 38.08 -15.14
CA GLY A 323 -2.61 38.82 -15.54
C GLY A 323 -2.56 39.08 -17.04
N GLN A 324 -1.36 39.22 -17.59
CA GLN A 324 -1.14 39.59 -18.99
C GLN A 324 -0.44 38.48 -19.78
N ASP A 325 -0.75 38.37 -21.06
CA ASP A 325 -0.06 37.49 -21.99
C ASP A 325 1.33 38.04 -22.40
N ALA A 326 2.09 37.24 -23.17
CA ALA A 326 3.41 37.64 -23.69
C ALA A 326 3.38 38.89 -24.61
N ARG A 327 2.19 39.36 -24.99
CA ARG A 327 1.95 40.55 -25.81
C ARG A 327 1.34 41.71 -24.99
N LEU A 328 1.39 41.61 -23.66
CA LEU A 328 0.89 42.61 -22.70
C LEU A 328 -0.64 42.84 -22.79
N ARG A 329 -1.42 41.81 -23.14
CA ARG A 329 -2.89 41.85 -23.15
C ARG A 329 -3.46 41.10 -21.95
N ASP A 330 -4.50 41.66 -21.34
CA ASP A 330 -5.13 41.05 -20.17
C ASP A 330 -5.82 39.72 -20.51
N ILE A 331 -5.58 38.71 -19.68
CA ILE A 331 -6.22 37.40 -19.76
C ILE A 331 -7.44 37.42 -18.84
N LEU A 332 -8.64 37.40 -19.44
CA LEU A 332 -9.90 37.55 -18.73
C LEU A 332 -10.71 36.25 -18.75
N TYR A 333 -11.05 35.76 -17.56
CA TYR A 333 -11.98 34.64 -17.35
C TYR A 333 -13.35 35.16 -16.91
N ARG A 334 -14.40 34.41 -17.22
CA ARG A 334 -15.78 34.75 -16.83
C ARG A 334 -16.41 33.59 -16.07
N SER A 335 -17.16 33.88 -15.00
CA SER A 335 -17.91 32.84 -14.28
C SER A 335 -18.99 32.22 -15.17
N GLU A 336 -19.06 30.89 -15.21
CA GLU A 336 -20.08 30.18 -15.99
C GLU A 336 -21.44 30.11 -15.27
N GLN A 337 -21.42 30.18 -13.94
CA GLN A 337 -22.59 30.06 -13.06
C GLN A 337 -22.58 31.11 -11.95
N SER A 338 -23.76 31.44 -11.44
CA SER A 338 -23.90 32.25 -10.22
C SER A 338 -23.49 31.45 -8.99
N LEU A 339 -22.79 32.07 -8.04
CA LEU A 339 -22.28 31.42 -6.83
C LEU A 339 -22.54 32.27 -5.59
N ARG A 340 -22.97 31.65 -4.48
CA ARG A 340 -22.96 32.29 -3.16
C ARG A 340 -21.74 31.84 -2.37
N VAL A 341 -20.87 32.78 -2.03
CA VAL A 341 -19.66 32.57 -1.24
C VAL A 341 -19.96 32.86 0.23
N SER A 342 -19.73 31.88 1.10
CA SER A 342 -19.86 32.01 2.56
C SER A 342 -18.49 31.87 3.24
N ASP A 343 -18.46 31.88 4.57
CA ASP A 343 -17.28 31.60 5.40
C ASP A 343 -17.05 30.10 5.66
N ALA A 344 -17.83 29.22 5.03
CA ALA A 344 -17.70 27.78 5.19
C ALA A 344 -16.39 27.24 4.57
N GLU A 345 -15.54 26.63 5.40
CA GLU A 345 -14.30 25.99 4.97
C GLU A 345 -14.27 24.51 5.36
N VAL A 346 -13.84 23.67 4.42
CA VAL A 346 -13.54 22.27 4.68
C VAL A 346 -12.22 22.19 5.45
N LYS A 347 -12.30 21.90 6.76
CA LYS A 347 -11.09 21.79 7.61
C LYS A 347 -10.37 20.46 7.45
N ARG A 348 -11.12 19.36 7.28
CA ARG A 348 -10.62 17.98 7.21
C ARG A 348 -11.58 17.12 6.39
N VAL A 349 -11.03 16.13 5.68
CA VAL A 349 -11.79 15.13 4.93
C VAL A 349 -11.22 13.77 5.28
N TYR A 350 -12.04 12.88 5.83
CA TYR A 350 -11.62 11.54 6.20
C TYR A 350 -12.20 10.51 5.24
N SER A 351 -11.40 9.52 4.88
CA SER A 351 -11.86 8.30 4.20
C SER A 351 -11.88 7.16 5.21
N LEU A 352 -12.91 6.32 5.16
CA LEU A 352 -13.02 5.07 5.93
C LEU A 352 -13.14 3.90 4.95
N LEU A 353 -12.27 2.91 5.08
CA LEU A 353 -12.25 1.71 4.24
C LEU A 353 -12.40 0.46 5.12
N LEU A 354 -13.46 -0.30 4.85
CA LEU A 354 -13.70 -1.62 5.44
C LEU A 354 -13.06 -2.68 4.52
N LYS A 355 -11.80 -3.04 4.80
CA LYS A 355 -11.05 -4.01 3.99
C LYS A 355 -11.62 -5.42 4.19
N ARG A 356 -11.74 -6.18 3.10
CA ARG A 356 -12.03 -7.61 3.10
C ARG A 356 -10.93 -8.30 2.30
N ASP A 357 -10.04 -9.00 2.99
CA ASP A 357 -8.91 -9.65 2.34
C ASP A 357 -9.32 -11.05 1.87
N PRO A 358 -9.30 -11.35 0.55
CA PRO A 358 -9.70 -12.66 0.03
C PRO A 358 -8.71 -13.78 0.37
N LEU A 359 -7.58 -13.48 1.03
CA LEU A 359 -6.60 -14.45 1.48
C LEU A 359 -6.69 -14.76 2.98
N MET A 360 -7.51 -14.02 3.75
CA MET A 360 -7.69 -14.25 5.18
C MET A 360 -8.92 -15.14 5.42
N SER A 361 -8.66 -16.38 5.79
CA SER A 361 -9.68 -17.30 6.32
C SER A 361 -9.61 -17.29 7.85
N PRO A 362 -10.74 -17.35 8.58
CA PRO A 362 -12.12 -17.60 8.12
C PRO A 362 -12.94 -16.40 7.62
N GLU A 363 -12.40 -15.18 7.63
CA GLU A 363 -13.16 -13.97 7.29
C GLU A 363 -13.67 -13.97 5.85
N ARG A 364 -12.89 -14.52 4.92
CA ARG A 364 -13.26 -14.74 3.52
C ARG A 364 -14.55 -15.55 3.41
N GLU A 365 -14.65 -16.67 4.11
CA GLU A 365 -15.79 -17.58 4.05
C GLU A 365 -17.08 -16.99 4.66
N LEU A 366 -16.94 -15.97 5.51
CA LEU A 366 -18.03 -15.31 6.24
C LEU A 366 -18.33 -13.88 5.72
N ASP A 367 -17.65 -13.42 4.67
CA ASP A 367 -17.68 -12.02 4.15
C ASP A 367 -17.45 -10.96 5.25
N PHE A 368 -16.49 -11.24 6.11
CA PHE A 368 -16.10 -10.38 7.22
C PHE A 368 -15.04 -9.36 6.80
N VAL A 369 -15.12 -8.20 7.45
CA VAL A 369 -14.10 -7.14 7.36
C VAL A 369 -12.86 -7.64 8.09
N THR A 370 -11.70 -7.53 7.47
CA THR A 370 -10.40 -7.95 8.04
C THR A 370 -9.65 -6.79 8.67
N ALA A 371 -9.94 -5.56 8.25
CA ALA A 371 -9.38 -4.35 8.84
C ALA A 371 -10.22 -3.11 8.54
N ILE A 372 -10.12 -2.11 9.41
CA ILE A 372 -10.62 -0.76 9.17
C ILE A 372 -9.44 0.18 8.98
N HIS A 373 -9.37 0.82 7.81
CA HIS A 373 -8.42 1.88 7.55
C HIS A 373 -9.14 3.21 7.51
N SER A 374 -8.57 4.24 8.14
CA SER A 374 -9.00 5.61 7.93
C SER A 374 -7.82 6.53 7.67
N ASP A 375 -8.01 7.49 6.79
CA ASP A 375 -6.97 8.47 6.46
C ASP A 375 -7.56 9.86 6.27
N ASN A 376 -6.79 10.89 6.61
CA ASN A 376 -7.13 12.27 6.35
C ASN A 376 -6.65 12.64 4.94
N LEU A 377 -7.60 12.78 4.03
CA LEU A 377 -7.37 13.15 2.63
C LEU A 377 -7.06 14.64 2.46
N TRP A 378 -7.27 15.45 3.51
CA TRP A 378 -7.03 16.89 3.42
C TRP A 378 -5.53 17.22 3.45
N PRO A 379 -4.99 17.94 2.45
CA PRO A 379 -3.57 18.25 2.37
C PRO A 379 -3.14 19.13 3.56
N GLN A 380 -2.04 18.77 4.22
CA GLN A 380 -1.43 19.63 5.22
C GLN A 380 -0.56 20.71 4.55
N PRO A 381 -0.39 21.89 5.16
CA PRO A 381 0.42 22.98 4.59
C PRO A 381 1.87 22.59 4.28
N SER A 382 2.39 21.57 4.96
CA SER A 382 3.75 21.02 4.79
C SER A 382 3.87 19.97 3.69
N ASP A 383 2.76 19.52 3.09
CA ASP A 383 2.81 18.50 2.04
C ASP A 383 3.39 19.10 0.75
N PRO A 384 4.34 18.43 0.08
CA PRO A 384 4.78 18.85 -1.24
C PRO A 384 3.58 18.86 -2.20
N PRO A 385 3.53 19.80 -3.18
CA PRO A 385 2.40 19.92 -4.10
C PRO A 385 2.17 18.56 -4.78
N ARG A 386 1.05 17.92 -4.45
CA ARG A 386 0.73 16.56 -4.93
C ARG A 386 0.48 16.64 -6.43
N SER A 387 1.48 16.25 -7.22
CA SER A 387 1.35 16.07 -8.67
C SER A 387 0.39 14.90 -8.93
N ARG A 388 -0.88 15.20 -9.23
CA ARG A 388 -1.88 14.24 -9.77
C ARG A 388 -1.87 12.84 -9.13
N THR A 389 -1.66 12.72 -7.82
CA THR A 389 -2.06 11.48 -7.16
C THR A 389 -3.57 11.53 -7.15
N LEU A 390 -4.19 10.80 -8.07
CA LEU A 390 -5.61 10.44 -7.98
C LEU A 390 -5.82 10.04 -6.52
N LEU A 391 -6.54 10.87 -5.76
CA LEU A 391 -7.10 10.47 -4.49
C LEU A 391 -7.96 9.26 -4.85
N THR A 392 -7.44 8.04 -4.69
CA THR A 392 -8.26 6.84 -4.82
C THR A 392 -9.17 6.85 -3.60
N LEU A 393 -10.29 7.57 -3.73
CA LEU A 393 -11.38 7.57 -2.78
C LEU A 393 -11.71 6.09 -2.52
N PHE A 394 -11.58 5.67 -1.27
CA PHE A 394 -11.84 4.29 -0.83
C PHE A 394 -10.88 3.21 -1.40
N GLY A 395 -9.69 3.59 -1.89
CA GLY A 395 -8.66 2.64 -2.37
C GLY A 395 -7.43 2.55 -1.48
N GLU A 396 -6.68 1.45 -1.59
CA GLU A 396 -5.38 1.29 -0.93
C GLU A 396 -4.33 2.21 -1.58
N THR A 397 -4.18 3.45 -1.10
CA THR A 397 -3.04 4.26 -1.52
C THR A 397 -1.77 3.79 -0.80
N PRO A 398 -0.59 3.84 -1.45
CA PRO A 398 0.70 3.73 -0.77
C PRO A 398 0.91 4.81 0.32
N ALA A 399 0.05 5.84 0.34
CA ALA A 399 0.05 6.90 1.35
C ALA A 399 -0.66 6.50 2.66
N LEU A 400 -1.45 5.41 2.68
CA LEU A 400 -2.06 4.85 3.91
C LEU A 400 -1.02 4.43 4.97
N GLN A 401 0.27 4.39 4.62
CA GLN A 401 1.38 4.09 5.51
C GLN A 401 2.15 5.34 5.99
N ARG A 402 1.84 6.54 5.48
CA ARG A 402 2.67 7.74 5.72
C ARG A 402 2.29 8.53 6.97
N ASN A 403 1.04 8.43 7.41
CA ASN A 403 0.56 9.10 8.61
C ASN A 403 0.36 8.10 9.75
N HIS A 404 0.42 8.60 11.00
CA HIS A 404 0.14 7.83 12.22
C HIS A 404 -1.00 6.84 11.97
N PRO A 405 -0.86 5.56 12.37
CA PRO A 405 -1.94 4.60 12.19
C PRO A 405 -3.21 5.23 12.75
N PRO A 406 -4.32 5.22 11.99
CA PRO A 406 -5.58 5.70 12.50
C PRO A 406 -5.85 5.06 13.86
N SER A 407 -6.39 5.84 14.80
CA SER A 407 -6.76 5.32 16.12
C SER A 407 -7.58 4.06 15.90
N ALA A 408 -7.12 2.93 16.46
CA ALA A 408 -7.83 1.67 16.34
C ALA A 408 -9.29 1.89 16.78
N PRO A 409 -10.27 1.45 15.99
CA PRO A 409 -11.68 1.61 16.36
C PRO A 409 -11.92 0.92 17.69
N GLY A 410 -12.78 1.48 18.54
CA GLY A 410 -12.96 0.98 19.89
C GLY A 410 -14.05 1.70 20.66
N LEU A 411 -14.21 1.32 21.93
CA LEU A 411 -15.13 1.93 22.88
C LEU A 411 -14.34 2.47 24.08
N ALA A 412 -14.80 3.57 24.66
CA ALA A 412 -14.34 4.01 25.97
C ALA A 412 -15.51 4.13 26.94
N ILE A 413 -15.36 3.56 28.13
CA ILE A 413 -16.34 3.57 29.20
C ILE A 413 -15.81 4.47 30.30
N ILE A 414 -16.58 5.50 30.63
CA ILE A 414 -16.23 6.50 31.64
C ILE A 414 -17.25 6.39 32.77
N ASP A 415 -16.81 5.95 33.95
CA ASP A 415 -17.72 5.71 35.07
C ASP A 415 -17.00 5.82 36.44
N PRO A 416 -17.58 6.50 37.45
CA PRO A 416 -17.00 6.58 38.80
C PRO A 416 -16.73 5.23 39.46
N VAL A 417 -17.45 4.15 39.09
CA VAL A 417 -17.23 2.81 39.65
C VAL A 417 -15.81 2.28 39.33
N LEU A 418 -15.16 2.83 38.30
CA LEU A 418 -13.78 2.55 37.93
C LEU A 418 -12.75 3.27 38.81
N TYR A 419 -13.15 4.12 39.76
CA TYR A 419 -12.20 4.74 40.69
C TYR A 419 -11.62 3.67 41.61
N LEU A 420 -10.38 3.26 41.34
CA LEU A 420 -9.77 2.06 41.92
C LEU A 420 -8.32 2.40 42.33
N PRO A 421 -8.15 3.22 43.38
CA PRO A 421 -6.85 3.78 43.74
C PRO A 421 -5.85 2.74 44.26
N GLU A 422 -6.31 1.71 44.97
CA GLU A 422 -5.39 0.73 45.58
C GLU A 422 -5.99 -0.68 45.79
N GLY A 423 -5.18 -1.57 46.36
CA GLY A 423 -5.56 -2.94 46.71
C GLY A 423 -5.57 -3.88 45.50
N ARG A 424 -6.16 -5.06 45.67
CA ARG A 424 -6.41 -6.01 44.58
C ARG A 424 -7.80 -5.74 44.02
N ARG A 425 -7.86 -5.34 42.75
CA ARG A 425 -9.10 -4.88 42.10
C ARG A 425 -9.51 -5.83 41.00
N ARG A 426 -10.69 -6.43 41.10
CA ARG A 426 -11.29 -7.23 40.05
C ARG A 426 -12.39 -6.42 39.39
N VAL A 427 -12.33 -6.30 38.07
CA VAL A 427 -13.32 -5.58 37.27
C VAL A 427 -13.99 -6.58 36.34
N SER A 428 -15.32 -6.49 36.24
CA SER A 428 -16.14 -7.28 35.32
C SER A 428 -17.08 -6.34 34.57
N LEU A 429 -17.07 -6.41 33.25
CA LEU A 429 -17.94 -5.67 32.35
C LEU A 429 -18.77 -6.68 31.55
N THR A 430 -20.08 -6.69 31.74
CA THR A 430 -21.00 -7.40 30.85
C THR A 430 -21.47 -6.44 29.75
N VAL A 431 -21.17 -6.79 28.51
CA VAL A 431 -21.59 -6.07 27.30
C VAL A 431 -22.77 -6.80 26.71
N ASN A 432 -23.96 -6.20 26.81
CA ASN A 432 -25.16 -6.72 26.18
C ASN A 432 -25.32 -6.14 24.77
N LEU A 433 -25.80 -6.98 23.87
CA LEU A 433 -26.00 -6.67 22.46
C LEU A 433 -27.45 -6.95 22.06
N HIS A 434 -27.98 -6.11 21.18
CA HIS A 434 -29.35 -6.21 20.68
C HIS A 434 -29.38 -6.11 19.16
N GLU A 435 -30.41 -6.69 18.54
CA GLU A 435 -30.67 -6.48 17.12
C GLU A 435 -31.05 -5.01 16.87
N ALA A 436 -30.51 -4.40 15.81
CA ALA A 436 -30.72 -2.98 15.51
C ALA A 436 -32.21 -2.61 15.39
N GLU A 437 -32.98 -3.48 14.75
CA GLU A 437 -34.41 -3.27 14.49
C GLU A 437 -35.32 -3.72 15.63
N ARG A 438 -34.76 -4.11 16.79
CA ARG A 438 -35.53 -4.61 17.93
C ARG A 438 -36.73 -3.73 18.29
N PRO A 439 -36.64 -2.38 18.39
CA PRO A 439 -37.79 -1.55 18.74
C PRO A 439 -38.92 -1.64 17.71
N HIS A 440 -38.59 -1.62 16.42
CA HIS A 440 -39.56 -1.68 15.34
C HIS A 440 -40.20 -3.07 15.24
N LEU A 441 -39.39 -4.13 15.33
CA LEU A 441 -39.85 -5.51 15.28
C LEU A 441 -40.73 -5.86 16.48
N ALA A 442 -40.38 -5.40 17.70
CA ALA A 442 -41.20 -5.61 18.90
C ALA A 442 -42.62 -5.03 18.73
N GLN A 443 -42.74 -3.81 18.18
CA GLN A 443 -44.04 -3.18 17.92
C GLN A 443 -44.88 -3.99 16.91
N GLN A 444 -44.25 -4.50 15.85
CA GLN A 444 -44.95 -5.26 14.81
C GLN A 444 -45.26 -6.70 15.25
N LEU A 445 -44.46 -7.29 16.15
CA LEU A 445 -44.72 -8.60 16.74
C LEU A 445 -46.02 -8.62 17.54
N TYR A 446 -46.36 -7.53 18.25
CA TYR A 446 -47.67 -7.41 18.90
C TYR A 446 -48.82 -7.62 17.90
N ARG A 447 -48.73 -6.97 16.73
CA ARG A 447 -49.71 -7.18 15.65
C ARG A 447 -49.66 -8.60 15.09
N LEU A 448 -48.50 -9.24 15.03
CA LEU A 448 -48.40 -10.63 14.58
C LEU A 448 -49.11 -11.60 15.55
N ARG A 449 -49.02 -11.35 16.86
CA ARG A 449 -49.69 -12.13 17.90
C ARG A 449 -51.21 -12.02 17.84
N ASP A 450 -51.73 -10.83 17.56
CA ASP A 450 -53.18 -10.56 17.43
C ASP A 450 -53.76 -10.96 16.07
N ALA A 451 -53.18 -11.93 15.37
CA ALA A 451 -53.66 -12.39 14.07
C ALA A 451 -54.80 -13.42 14.22
N PRO A 452 -56.04 -13.11 13.80
CA PRO A 452 -57.20 -13.97 14.06
C PRO A 452 -57.24 -15.22 13.17
N TYR A 453 -56.58 -15.19 11.99
CA TYR A 453 -56.59 -16.30 11.02
C TYR A 453 -55.20 -16.49 10.37
N PRO A 454 -54.85 -17.72 9.92
CA PRO A 454 -53.55 -18.02 9.32
C PRO A 454 -53.17 -17.15 8.12
N ALA A 455 -54.14 -16.72 7.29
CA ALA A 455 -53.88 -15.85 6.15
C ALA A 455 -53.40 -14.45 6.57
N VAL A 456 -53.99 -13.89 7.64
CA VAL A 456 -53.58 -12.60 8.21
C VAL A 456 -52.20 -12.72 8.86
N LEU A 457 -51.96 -13.84 9.55
CA LEU A 457 -50.66 -14.14 10.15
C LEU A 457 -49.55 -14.14 9.10
N ARG A 458 -49.74 -14.89 8.00
CA ARG A 458 -48.79 -14.95 6.88
C ARG A 458 -48.53 -13.56 6.28
N LYS A 459 -49.58 -12.78 6.01
CA LYS A 459 -49.43 -11.41 5.47
C LYS A 459 -48.66 -10.47 6.41
N ARG A 460 -48.94 -10.52 7.71
CA ARG A 460 -48.22 -9.72 8.73
C ARG A 460 -46.76 -10.16 8.83
N LEU A 461 -46.49 -11.47 8.75
CA LEU A 461 -45.14 -12.01 8.74
C LEU A 461 -44.35 -11.61 7.47
N THR A 462 -44.98 -11.65 6.29
CA THR A 462 -44.37 -11.15 5.05
C THR A 462 -43.94 -9.69 5.20
N THR A 463 -44.78 -8.85 5.81
CA THR A 463 -44.47 -7.42 6.04
C THR A 463 -43.28 -7.25 6.98
N LEU A 464 -43.23 -8.05 8.06
CA LEU A 464 -42.11 -8.07 9.00
C LEU A 464 -40.79 -8.48 8.34
N LEU A 465 -40.81 -9.56 7.55
CA LEU A 465 -39.62 -10.05 6.86
C LEU A 465 -39.16 -9.11 5.74
N LEU A 466 -40.09 -8.40 5.08
CA LEU A 466 -39.74 -7.35 4.11
C LEU A 466 -39.04 -6.18 4.80
N THR A 467 -39.51 -5.80 5.99
CA THR A 467 -38.86 -4.75 6.79
C THR A 467 -37.44 -5.19 7.19
N LEU A 468 -37.28 -6.45 7.60
CA LEU A 468 -35.98 -7.02 7.93
C LEU A 468 -35.07 -7.07 6.68
N ALA A 469 -35.58 -7.46 5.51
CA ALA A 469 -34.82 -7.46 4.26
C ALA A 469 -34.36 -6.04 3.84
N GLN A 470 -35.20 -5.02 4.02
CA GLN A 470 -34.80 -3.63 3.77
C GLN A 470 -33.63 -3.20 4.66
N THR A 471 -33.60 -3.65 5.91
CA THR A 471 -32.52 -3.31 6.85
C THR A 471 -31.24 -4.09 6.57
N LEU A 472 -31.38 -5.29 6.00
CA LEU A 472 -30.29 -6.14 5.54
C LEU A 472 -30.22 -6.16 4.00
N THR A 473 -30.38 -5.02 3.33
CA THR A 473 -30.34 -4.91 1.86
C THR A 473 -29.14 -5.62 1.22
N PRO A 474 -27.92 -5.59 1.83
CA PRO A 474 -26.77 -6.33 1.30
C PRO A 474 -26.94 -7.86 1.25
N LEU A 475 -27.90 -8.43 1.98
CA LEU A 475 -28.23 -9.86 1.95
C LEU A 475 -29.31 -10.21 0.94
N LEU A 476 -30.31 -9.33 0.79
CA LEU A 476 -31.45 -9.57 -0.09
C LEU A 476 -31.86 -8.24 -0.74
N PRO A 477 -31.44 -7.98 -1.98
CA PRO A 477 -31.80 -6.76 -2.70
C PRO A 477 -33.31 -6.60 -2.83
N ASP A 478 -33.78 -5.35 -2.87
CA ASP A 478 -35.22 -5.03 -2.89
C ASP A 478 -35.98 -5.68 -4.06
N ASP A 479 -35.31 -5.89 -5.20
CA ASP A 479 -35.90 -6.53 -6.39
C ASP A 479 -36.17 -8.04 -6.16
N ASP A 480 -35.29 -8.73 -5.43
CA ASP A 480 -35.37 -10.17 -5.15
C ASP A 480 -36.24 -10.47 -3.92
N ALA A 481 -36.36 -9.51 -3.00
CA ALA A 481 -36.92 -9.72 -1.67
C ALA A 481 -38.35 -10.27 -1.65
N PRO A 482 -39.32 -9.76 -2.44
CA PRO A 482 -40.71 -10.19 -2.37
C PRO A 482 -40.90 -11.69 -2.68
N ALA A 483 -40.20 -12.21 -3.70
CA ALA A 483 -40.32 -13.60 -4.12
C ALA A 483 -39.71 -14.57 -3.09
N VAL A 484 -38.51 -14.25 -2.60
CA VAL A 484 -37.78 -15.06 -1.60
C VAL A 484 -38.54 -15.09 -0.27
N ILE A 485 -39.12 -13.95 0.14
CA ILE A 485 -39.89 -13.85 1.38
C ILE A 485 -41.22 -14.61 1.27
N ALA A 486 -41.91 -14.53 0.13
CA ALA A 486 -43.13 -15.32 -0.08
C ALA A 486 -42.86 -16.82 0.08
N ALA A 487 -41.82 -17.33 -0.59
CA ALA A 487 -41.40 -18.73 -0.48
C ALA A 487 -40.98 -19.10 0.95
N LEU A 488 -40.30 -18.19 1.66
CA LEU A 488 -39.90 -18.40 3.06
C LEU A 488 -41.12 -18.52 3.97
N VAL A 489 -42.08 -17.62 3.86
CA VAL A 489 -43.33 -17.65 4.66
C VAL A 489 -44.08 -18.96 4.41
N ASP A 490 -44.12 -19.43 3.16
CA ASP A 490 -44.75 -20.70 2.79
C ASP A 490 -44.01 -21.93 3.34
N ALA A 491 -42.69 -21.87 3.45
CA ALA A 491 -41.86 -22.94 4.01
C ALA A 491 -41.95 -23.05 5.54
N LEU A 492 -42.44 -22.04 6.26
CA LEU A 492 -42.52 -22.08 7.73
C LEU A 492 -43.56 -23.07 8.24
N THR A 493 -43.14 -23.93 9.16
CA THR A 493 -43.99 -24.94 9.78
C THR A 493 -44.96 -24.33 10.79
N PRO A 494 -46.11 -24.98 11.08
CA PRO A 494 -47.05 -24.51 12.11
C PRO A 494 -46.40 -24.33 13.49
N ARG A 495 -45.41 -25.17 13.85
CA ARG A 495 -44.67 -25.06 15.12
C ARG A 495 -43.81 -23.79 15.17
N GLN A 496 -43.13 -23.45 14.08
CA GLN A 496 -42.31 -22.22 14.00
C GLN A 496 -43.19 -20.96 14.07
N LEU A 497 -44.34 -20.99 13.40
CA LEU A 497 -45.33 -19.90 13.48
C LEU A 497 -45.89 -19.75 14.90
N GLN A 498 -46.19 -20.86 15.57
CA GLN A 498 -46.65 -20.85 16.97
C GLN A 498 -45.58 -20.30 17.92
N ALA A 499 -44.30 -20.67 17.73
CA ALA A 499 -43.19 -20.15 18.53
C ALA A 499 -43.08 -18.61 18.40
N LEU A 500 -43.15 -18.06 17.19
CA LEU A 500 -43.14 -16.61 16.97
C LEU A 500 -44.28 -15.87 17.69
N GLN A 501 -45.45 -16.51 17.85
CA GLN A 501 -46.60 -15.89 18.51
C GLN A 501 -46.52 -15.95 20.04
N HIS A 502 -45.94 -17.02 20.62
CA HIS A 502 -46.03 -17.28 22.06
C HIS A 502 -44.73 -17.01 22.83
N SER A 503 -43.58 -16.92 22.14
CA SER A 503 -42.30 -16.58 22.75
C SER A 503 -42.27 -15.13 23.22
N ARG A 504 -41.42 -14.83 24.21
CA ARG A 504 -41.13 -13.45 24.65
C ARG A 504 -40.53 -12.65 23.50
N ASP A 505 -40.63 -11.33 23.53
CA ASP A 505 -40.22 -10.45 22.42
C ASP A 505 -38.80 -10.74 21.93
N ASP A 506 -37.82 -10.84 22.82
CA ASP A 506 -36.43 -11.06 22.44
C ASP A 506 -36.18 -12.43 21.80
N GLU A 507 -36.88 -13.45 22.29
CA GLU A 507 -36.82 -14.80 21.74
C GLU A 507 -37.53 -14.87 20.38
N ALA A 508 -38.70 -14.24 20.26
CA ALA A 508 -39.44 -14.15 18.99
C ALA A 508 -38.66 -13.38 17.92
N ILE A 509 -37.98 -12.29 18.29
CA ILE A 509 -37.08 -11.54 17.40
C ILE A 509 -35.89 -12.43 17.00
N GLY A 510 -35.24 -13.09 17.95
CA GLY A 510 -34.15 -14.03 17.66
C GLY A 510 -34.57 -15.15 16.72
N LEU A 511 -35.78 -15.70 16.88
CA LEU A 511 -36.36 -16.69 15.98
C LEU A 511 -36.68 -16.10 14.59
N LEU A 512 -37.16 -14.86 14.52
CA LEU A 512 -37.43 -14.17 13.25
C LEU A 512 -36.16 -14.02 12.42
N TYR A 513 -35.07 -13.55 13.03
CA TYR A 513 -33.75 -13.48 12.37
C TYR A 513 -33.26 -14.86 11.96
N LYS A 514 -33.43 -15.88 12.82
CA LYS A 514 -33.00 -17.25 12.51
C LYS A 514 -33.72 -17.79 11.28
N TYR A 515 -35.04 -17.68 11.26
CA TYR A 515 -35.86 -18.18 10.15
C TYR A 515 -35.61 -17.40 8.87
N PHE A 516 -35.44 -16.08 8.96
CA PHE A 516 -35.04 -15.25 7.82
C PHE A 516 -33.71 -15.73 7.23
N LEU A 517 -32.65 -15.81 8.04
CA LEU A 517 -31.31 -16.15 7.58
C LEU A 517 -31.22 -17.58 7.03
N LEU A 518 -31.82 -18.56 7.70
CA LEU A 518 -31.87 -19.94 7.20
C LEU A 518 -32.69 -20.05 5.90
N GLY A 519 -33.80 -19.31 5.80
CA GLY A 519 -34.62 -19.28 4.60
C GLY A 519 -33.91 -18.65 3.40
N VAL A 520 -33.16 -17.56 3.61
CA VAL A 520 -32.32 -16.95 2.57
C VAL A 520 -31.16 -17.86 2.17
N LEU A 521 -30.48 -18.50 3.14
CA LEU A 521 -29.40 -19.45 2.86
C LEU A 521 -29.86 -20.64 2.02
N ASN A 522 -31.07 -21.16 2.28
CA ASN A 522 -31.58 -22.32 1.56
C ASN A 522 -31.90 -22.00 0.09
N GLN A 523 -32.32 -20.76 -0.18
CA GLN A 523 -32.78 -20.29 -1.48
C GLN A 523 -31.68 -19.62 -2.32
N THR A 524 -30.56 -19.20 -1.72
CA THR A 524 -29.47 -18.58 -2.47
C THR A 524 -28.65 -19.59 -3.26
N HIS A 525 -28.28 -19.19 -4.48
CA HIS A 525 -27.29 -19.88 -5.31
C HIS A 525 -26.01 -19.05 -5.50
N GLU A 526 -26.01 -17.81 -5.01
CA GLU A 526 -24.91 -16.86 -5.15
C GLU A 526 -23.90 -17.04 -3.98
N PRO A 527 -22.62 -17.35 -4.27
CA PRO A 527 -21.62 -17.59 -3.22
C PRO A 527 -21.42 -16.42 -2.24
N THR A 528 -21.35 -15.20 -2.76
CA THR A 528 -21.16 -13.96 -1.97
C THR A 528 -22.29 -13.75 -0.96
N ARG A 529 -23.53 -13.89 -1.42
CA ARG A 529 -24.74 -13.85 -0.57
C ARG A 529 -24.71 -14.96 0.48
N GLY A 530 -24.32 -16.17 0.07
CA GLY A 530 -24.11 -17.30 0.97
C GLY A 530 -23.11 -16.98 2.10
N CYS A 531 -21.92 -16.49 1.76
CA CYS A 531 -20.88 -16.12 2.73
C CYS A 531 -21.39 -15.09 3.74
N ARG A 532 -22.08 -14.04 3.28
CA ARG A 532 -22.66 -13.03 4.16
C ARG A 532 -23.65 -13.61 5.15
N VAL A 533 -24.59 -14.44 4.67
CA VAL A 533 -25.59 -15.10 5.53
C VAL A 533 -24.91 -16.01 6.56
N LEU A 534 -23.87 -16.76 6.15
CA LEU A 534 -23.07 -17.57 7.06
C LEU A 534 -22.42 -16.73 8.16
N GLY A 535 -21.87 -15.56 7.83
CA GLY A 535 -21.31 -14.62 8.80
C GLY A 535 -22.32 -14.13 9.83
N HIS A 536 -23.54 -13.81 9.40
CA HIS A 536 -24.63 -13.41 10.30
C HIS A 536 -25.10 -14.55 11.22
N LEU A 537 -25.20 -15.77 10.69
CA LEU A 537 -25.55 -16.96 11.48
C LEU A 537 -24.46 -17.26 12.51
N PHE A 538 -23.20 -17.20 12.10
CA PHE A 538 -22.03 -17.44 12.95
C PHE A 538 -21.95 -16.45 14.12
N SER A 539 -22.10 -15.14 13.85
CA SER A 539 -22.03 -14.10 14.88
C SER A 539 -23.12 -14.28 15.93
N ARG A 540 -24.35 -14.58 15.50
CA ARG A 540 -25.48 -14.84 16.42
C ARG A 540 -25.30 -16.11 17.23
N GLN A 541 -24.82 -17.20 16.62
CA GLN A 541 -24.57 -18.46 17.31
C GLN A 541 -23.46 -18.33 18.37
N THR A 542 -22.41 -17.55 18.10
CA THR A 542 -21.29 -17.41 19.03
C THR A 542 -21.56 -16.41 20.15
N LEU A 543 -22.27 -15.32 19.87
CA LEU A 543 -22.59 -14.29 20.87
C LEU A 543 -23.88 -14.56 21.65
N SER A 544 -24.72 -15.51 21.23
CA SER A 544 -25.96 -15.80 21.95
C SER A 544 -25.68 -16.38 23.34
N ARG A 545 -26.57 -16.10 24.29
CA ARG A 545 -26.50 -16.66 25.65
C ARG A 545 -26.69 -18.18 25.68
N ALA A 546 -27.58 -18.70 24.84
CA ALA A 546 -27.85 -20.13 24.65
C ALA A 546 -27.55 -20.59 23.22
N ASP A 547 -27.60 -21.89 22.96
CA ASP A 547 -27.42 -22.41 21.60
C ASP A 547 -28.58 -21.93 20.70
N TRP A 548 -28.24 -21.15 19.68
CA TRP A 548 -29.23 -20.48 18.83
C TRP A 548 -29.65 -21.37 17.64
N LEU A 549 -28.72 -22.19 17.14
CA LEU A 549 -28.91 -23.19 16.09
C LEU A 549 -28.99 -24.60 16.67
N THR A 550 -29.92 -25.41 16.16
CA THR A 550 -30.01 -26.85 16.48
C THR A 550 -29.05 -27.69 15.64
N ASP A 551 -28.78 -28.94 16.04
CA ASP A 551 -27.92 -29.88 15.30
C ASP A 551 -28.42 -30.17 13.88
N ASP A 552 -29.74 -30.13 13.65
CA ASP A 552 -30.34 -30.27 12.33
C ASP A 552 -30.10 -29.02 11.47
N GLU A 553 -30.27 -27.83 12.04
CA GLU A 553 -30.02 -26.54 11.38
C GLU A 553 -28.54 -26.41 11.01
N GLN A 554 -27.63 -26.77 11.91
CA GLN A 554 -26.18 -26.82 11.69
C GLN A 554 -25.80 -27.76 10.52
N ARG A 555 -26.38 -28.97 10.49
CA ARG A 555 -26.17 -29.91 9.37
C ARG A 555 -26.66 -29.36 8.03
N LEU A 556 -27.80 -28.66 8.03
CA LEU A 556 -28.33 -28.00 6.83
C LEU A 556 -27.40 -26.88 6.34
N ILE A 557 -26.88 -26.06 7.27
CA ILE A 557 -25.95 -24.98 6.96
C ILE A 557 -24.69 -25.54 6.29
N VAL A 558 -24.10 -26.62 6.81
CA VAL A 558 -22.90 -27.25 6.24
C VAL A 558 -23.20 -27.90 4.88
N ALA A 559 -24.36 -28.53 4.72
CA ALA A 559 -24.76 -29.07 3.42
C ALA A 559 -24.85 -27.96 2.36
N LYS A 560 -25.37 -26.79 2.73
CA LYS A 560 -25.45 -25.62 1.84
C LYS A 560 -24.09 -24.95 1.61
N SER A 561 -23.23 -24.83 2.64
CA SER A 561 -21.88 -24.29 2.45
C SER A 561 -21.05 -25.11 1.47
N ARG A 562 -21.23 -26.44 1.43
CA ARG A 562 -20.60 -27.33 0.44
C ARG A 562 -21.00 -27.06 -1.01
N GLN A 563 -22.20 -26.51 -1.23
CA GLN A 563 -22.70 -26.16 -2.56
C GLN A 563 -22.23 -24.77 -3.00
N LEU A 564 -21.99 -23.86 -2.06
CA LEU A 564 -21.72 -22.44 -2.33
C LEU A 564 -20.23 -22.06 -2.30
N LEU A 565 -19.40 -22.79 -1.55
CA LEU A 565 -18.00 -22.44 -1.28
C LEU A 565 -17.02 -23.52 -1.80
N PRO A 566 -15.74 -23.15 -2.04
CA PRO A 566 -14.74 -24.10 -2.52
C PRO A 566 -14.40 -25.18 -1.47
N ALA A 567 -13.81 -26.29 -1.92
CA ALA A 567 -13.59 -27.48 -1.10
C ALA A 567 -12.60 -27.29 0.06
N ASP A 568 -11.63 -26.38 -0.11
CA ASP A 568 -10.62 -26.01 0.89
C ASP A 568 -11.22 -25.34 2.15
N SER A 569 -12.35 -24.65 1.98
CA SER A 569 -13.05 -23.87 3.01
C SER A 569 -13.93 -24.74 3.92
N GLN A 570 -14.29 -25.93 3.44
CA GLN A 570 -15.26 -26.83 4.09
C GLN A 570 -14.85 -27.35 5.48
N PRO A 571 -13.61 -27.82 5.74
CA PRO A 571 -13.26 -28.32 7.07
C PRO A 571 -13.28 -27.21 8.13
N LEU A 572 -12.85 -26.00 7.78
CA LEU A 572 -12.86 -24.84 8.66
C LEU A 572 -14.30 -24.41 9.00
N LEU A 573 -15.17 -24.30 7.98
CA LEU A 573 -16.58 -23.95 8.19
C LEU A 573 -17.33 -25.01 8.99
N ALA A 574 -17.07 -26.29 8.74
CA ALA A 574 -17.65 -27.36 9.55
C ALA A 574 -17.21 -27.24 11.02
N ALA A 575 -15.94 -26.91 11.29
CA ALA A 575 -15.47 -26.68 12.65
C ALA A 575 -16.08 -25.42 13.30
N LEU A 576 -16.24 -24.34 12.55
CA LEU A 576 -16.77 -23.07 13.06
C LEU A 576 -18.29 -23.09 13.29
N LEU A 577 -19.04 -23.79 12.44
CA LEU A 577 -20.50 -23.79 12.46
C LEU A 577 -21.11 -24.99 13.19
N ASN A 578 -20.43 -26.15 13.20
CA ASN A 578 -20.88 -27.37 13.89
C ASN A 578 -20.01 -27.75 15.10
N GLY A 579 -18.96 -26.97 15.39
CA GLY A 579 -18.16 -27.16 16.60
C GLY A 579 -18.90 -26.70 17.86
N ASP A 580 -18.39 -27.11 19.02
CA ASP A 580 -18.88 -26.64 20.32
C ASP A 580 -18.82 -25.10 20.37
N ARG A 581 -19.98 -24.46 20.61
CA ARG A 581 -20.14 -23.01 20.70
C ARG A 581 -19.13 -22.38 21.65
N LEU A 582 -18.93 -22.98 22.83
CA LEU A 582 -18.03 -22.46 23.85
C LEU A 582 -16.57 -22.55 23.40
N VAL A 583 -16.19 -23.66 22.76
CA VAL A 583 -14.84 -23.84 22.21
C VAL A 583 -14.58 -22.80 21.12
N ASN A 584 -15.52 -22.61 20.21
CA ASN A 584 -15.41 -21.59 19.16
C ASN A 584 -15.38 -20.17 19.74
N PHE A 585 -16.16 -19.88 20.78
CA PHE A 585 -16.10 -18.60 21.46
C PHE A 585 -14.71 -18.34 22.06
N TYR A 586 -14.16 -19.25 22.87
CA TYR A 586 -12.85 -19.01 23.48
C TYR A 586 -11.70 -18.98 22.49
N ARG A 587 -11.79 -19.77 21.40
CA ARG A 587 -10.79 -19.77 20.33
C ARG A 587 -10.69 -18.41 19.63
N LEU A 588 -11.79 -17.70 19.49
CA LEU A 588 -11.89 -16.55 18.58
C LEU A 588 -12.00 -15.20 19.32
N TYR A 589 -12.53 -15.20 20.53
CA TYR A 589 -12.83 -13.99 21.30
C TYR A 589 -11.80 -13.71 22.43
N SER A 590 -10.76 -14.53 22.59
CA SER A 590 -9.82 -14.42 23.72
C SER A 590 -9.01 -13.12 23.77
N GLU A 591 -8.75 -12.48 22.63
CA GLU A 591 -7.86 -11.30 22.53
C GLU A 591 -8.43 -10.17 21.65
N LEU A 592 -9.74 -9.93 21.65
CA LEU A 592 -10.37 -8.95 20.76
C LEU A 592 -9.92 -7.50 20.96
N PHE A 593 -9.52 -7.14 22.17
CA PHE A 593 -9.26 -5.75 22.57
C PHE A 593 -7.86 -5.55 23.15
N THR A 594 -7.30 -4.38 22.90
CA THR A 594 -6.26 -3.78 23.75
C THR A 594 -6.95 -2.94 24.81
N LEU A 595 -6.83 -3.35 26.07
CA LEU A 595 -7.43 -2.66 27.19
C LEU A 595 -6.48 -1.63 27.79
N ARG A 596 -6.93 -0.39 27.95
CA ARG A 596 -6.19 0.65 28.66
C ARG A 596 -7.08 1.33 29.68
N ILE A 597 -6.52 1.72 30.81
CA ILE A 597 -7.26 2.41 31.87
C ILE A 597 -6.52 3.67 32.31
N SER A 598 -7.25 4.70 32.70
CA SER A 598 -6.66 5.97 33.16
C SER A 598 -5.99 5.81 34.52
N THR A 599 -4.70 6.10 34.62
CA THR A 599 -3.94 6.07 35.87
C THR A 599 -3.20 7.37 36.13
N GLU A 600 -2.64 7.51 37.32
CA GLU A 600 -1.80 8.67 37.70
C GLU A 600 -0.57 8.84 36.79
N SER A 601 -0.11 7.77 36.15
CA SER A 601 0.99 7.79 35.18
C SER A 601 0.55 7.93 33.71
N GLY A 602 -0.75 8.16 33.48
CA GLY A 602 -1.38 8.19 32.14
C GLY A 602 -2.06 6.89 31.74
N TRP A 603 -2.20 6.64 30.44
CA TRP A 603 -2.87 5.44 29.95
C TRP A 603 -2.03 4.19 30.20
N GLN A 604 -2.49 3.32 31.09
CA GLN A 604 -1.81 2.06 31.39
C GLN A 604 -2.53 0.87 30.75
N THR A 605 -1.80 0.04 30.00
CA THR A 605 -2.34 -1.16 29.36
C THR A 605 -2.55 -2.29 30.37
N ILE A 606 -3.70 -2.96 30.29
CA ILE A 606 -4.02 -4.13 31.10
C ILE A 606 -3.47 -5.37 30.38
N ALA A 607 -2.45 -6.00 30.97
CA ALA A 607 -1.70 -7.08 30.33
C ALA A 607 -2.50 -8.37 30.13
N SER A 608 -3.50 -8.65 30.97
CA SER A 608 -4.32 -9.85 30.86
C SER A 608 -5.76 -9.59 31.25
N TYR A 609 -6.68 -10.11 30.44
CA TYR A 609 -8.12 -10.13 30.69
C TYR A 609 -8.71 -11.41 30.09
N ARG A 610 -9.97 -11.66 30.39
CA ARG A 610 -10.72 -12.80 29.85
C ARG A 610 -12.05 -12.34 29.32
N ILE A 611 -12.44 -12.87 28.16
CA ILE A 611 -13.79 -12.75 27.63
C ILE A 611 -14.50 -14.09 27.83
N HIS A 612 -15.70 -14.04 28.39
CA HIS A 612 -16.58 -15.17 28.61
C HIS A 612 -17.91 -14.94 27.88
N PRO A 613 -18.57 -15.99 27.40
CA PRO A 613 -19.95 -15.87 26.91
C PRO A 613 -20.87 -15.47 28.06
N LEU A 614 -22.04 -14.91 27.74
CA LEU A 614 -23.06 -14.59 28.75
C LEU A 614 -23.50 -15.85 29.51
N GLY A 615 -23.58 -15.74 30.84
CA GLY A 615 -24.09 -16.78 31.72
C GLY A 615 -25.62 -16.74 31.81
N ALA A 616 -26.21 -17.73 32.50
CA ALA A 616 -27.66 -17.79 32.73
C ALA A 616 -28.19 -16.57 33.52
N ASP A 617 -27.36 -16.03 34.41
CA ASP A 617 -27.68 -14.88 35.27
C ASP A 617 -27.44 -13.52 34.59
N ASP A 618 -26.85 -13.51 33.38
CA ASP A 618 -26.67 -12.28 32.61
C ASP A 618 -27.95 -11.93 31.82
N ASP A 619 -28.25 -10.64 31.77
CA ASP A 619 -29.36 -10.09 31.00
C ASP A 619 -29.07 -10.06 29.50
N GLY A 620 -30.13 -10.11 28.69
CA GLY A 620 -30.02 -9.94 27.23
C GLY A 620 -29.75 -11.24 26.44
N PRO A 621 -30.09 -11.24 25.14
CA PRO A 621 -29.97 -12.44 24.29
C PRO A 621 -28.58 -12.66 23.71
N TYR A 622 -27.80 -11.59 23.49
CA TYR A 622 -26.47 -11.62 22.87
C TYR A 622 -25.49 -10.77 23.68
N GLY A 623 -24.22 -11.15 23.69
CA GLY A 623 -23.17 -10.35 24.35
C GLY A 623 -21.99 -11.17 24.85
N PHE A 624 -21.22 -10.56 25.73
CA PHE A 624 -20.09 -11.20 26.41
C PHE A 624 -19.76 -10.50 27.72
N ARG A 625 -19.06 -11.22 28.61
CA ARG A 625 -18.50 -10.68 29.85
C ARG A 625 -16.99 -10.59 29.73
N LEU A 626 -16.46 -9.38 29.87
CA LEU A 626 -15.03 -9.11 29.97
C LEU A 626 -14.62 -8.95 31.43
N SER A 627 -13.55 -9.61 31.85
CA SER A 627 -13.06 -9.50 33.23
C SER A 627 -11.54 -9.44 33.31
N PHE A 628 -11.02 -8.67 34.26
CA PHE A 628 -9.59 -8.56 34.54
C PHE A 628 -9.33 -8.30 36.01
N THR A 629 -8.08 -8.49 36.44
CA THR A 629 -7.65 -8.23 37.81
C THR A 629 -6.39 -7.36 37.80
N LEU A 630 -6.44 -6.25 38.53
CA LEU A 630 -5.32 -5.37 38.79
C LEU A 630 -4.66 -5.78 40.11
N SER A 631 -3.35 -6.00 40.07
CA SER A 631 -2.55 -6.33 41.26
C SER A 631 -2.38 -5.11 42.17
N PRO A 632 -2.06 -5.28 43.46
CA PRO A 632 -1.79 -4.15 44.35
C PRO A 632 -0.70 -3.18 43.88
N GLY A 633 0.25 -3.64 43.07
CA GLY A 633 1.31 -2.80 42.48
C GLY A 633 0.94 -2.12 41.16
N PHE A 634 -0.26 -2.34 40.62
CA PHE A 634 -0.74 -1.63 39.43
C PHE A 634 -1.17 -0.20 39.82
N GLY A 635 -0.77 0.81 39.03
CA GLY A 635 -0.95 2.23 39.36
C GLY A 635 -2.39 2.61 39.71
N ALA A 636 -2.56 3.66 40.50
CA ALA A 636 -3.87 4.10 40.96
C ALA A 636 -4.77 4.48 39.77
N VAL A 637 -5.97 3.90 39.70
CA VAL A 637 -6.94 4.26 38.65
C VAL A 637 -7.70 5.50 39.11
N ILE A 638 -7.49 6.59 38.39
CA ILE A 638 -7.96 7.94 38.76
C ILE A 638 -8.80 8.56 37.63
N PRO A 639 -9.55 9.64 37.93
CA PRO A 639 -10.25 10.40 36.91
C PRO A 639 -9.34 10.88 35.78
N CYS A 640 -9.90 11.00 34.57
CA CYS A 640 -9.14 11.54 33.44
C CYS A 640 -8.72 12.99 33.68
N ASP A 641 -7.45 13.27 33.44
CA ASP A 641 -6.86 14.60 33.40
C ASP A 641 -6.40 14.91 31.97
N PRO A 642 -6.88 15.99 31.32
CA PRO A 642 -6.44 16.40 29.99
C PRO A 642 -4.92 16.57 29.84
N ALA A 643 -4.22 17.00 30.90
CA ALA A 643 -2.77 17.18 30.87
C ALA A 643 -2.01 15.84 30.81
N ILE A 644 -2.57 14.79 31.38
CA ILE A 644 -1.95 13.46 31.48
C ILE A 644 -2.46 12.52 30.37
N HIS A 645 -3.75 12.59 30.05
CA HIS A 645 -4.46 11.63 29.19
C HIS A 645 -4.72 12.16 27.78
N GLY A 646 -4.47 13.45 27.53
CA GLY A 646 -4.67 14.15 26.27
C GLY A 646 -5.96 14.97 26.23
N GLU A 647 -5.94 16.02 25.41
CA GLU A 647 -7.02 17.04 25.38
C GLU A 647 -8.40 16.43 25.21
N ARG A 648 -8.60 15.34 24.46
CA ARG A 648 -9.94 14.75 24.28
C ARG A 648 -10.63 14.24 25.56
N TRP A 649 -9.91 14.12 26.69
CA TRP A 649 -10.39 13.49 27.93
C TRP A 649 -10.64 14.48 29.07
N HIS A 650 -11.63 15.35 28.92
CA HIS A 650 -12.02 16.36 29.92
C HIS A 650 -12.98 15.84 31.01
N TYR A 651 -13.08 14.52 31.18
CA TYR A 651 -14.11 13.91 32.02
C TYR A 651 -13.62 13.73 33.46
N ARG A 652 -14.45 14.12 34.45
CA ARG A 652 -14.15 13.99 35.89
C ARG A 652 -14.41 12.59 36.45
N ALA A 653 -14.20 11.55 35.66
CA ALA A 653 -14.31 10.16 36.09
C ALA A 653 -13.24 9.30 35.37
N PRO A 654 -12.86 8.14 35.94
CA PRO A 654 -11.90 7.25 35.31
C PRO A 654 -12.48 6.60 34.04
N ALA A 655 -11.59 6.21 33.13
CA ALA A 655 -11.97 5.68 31.84
C ALA A 655 -11.26 4.35 31.53
N LEU A 656 -12.02 3.41 30.98
CA LEU A 656 -11.56 2.15 30.40
C LEU A 656 -11.73 2.19 28.88
N GLN A 657 -10.62 2.12 28.14
CA GLN A 657 -10.58 2.00 26.68
C GLN A 657 -10.51 0.52 26.26
N LEU A 658 -11.31 0.17 25.27
CA LEU A 658 -11.37 -1.12 24.60
C LEU A 658 -11.09 -0.88 23.11
N ASP A 659 -9.81 -0.85 22.73
CA ASP A 659 -9.39 -0.65 21.35
C ASP A 659 -9.40 -2.00 20.61
N MET A 660 -10.04 -2.12 19.45
CA MET A 660 -10.08 -3.36 18.68
C MET A 660 -8.67 -3.70 18.18
N LYS A 661 -8.21 -4.92 18.47
CA LYS A 661 -6.90 -5.40 18.02
C LYS A 661 -7.01 -5.89 16.57
N PRO A 662 -6.18 -5.39 15.63
CA PRO A 662 -6.23 -5.82 14.23
C PRO A 662 -5.62 -7.22 14.01
N GLU A 663 -4.63 -7.60 14.82
CA GLU A 663 -3.98 -8.92 14.76
C GLU A 663 -4.68 -9.93 15.66
N THR A 664 -5.90 -10.30 15.27
CA THR A 664 -6.71 -11.32 15.95
C THR A 664 -7.14 -12.38 14.95
N PRO A 665 -7.47 -13.61 15.40
CA PRO A 665 -8.03 -14.65 14.52
C PRO A 665 -9.32 -14.24 13.80
N PHE A 666 -9.99 -13.22 14.33
CA PHE A 666 -11.12 -12.53 13.73
C PHE A 666 -11.06 -11.05 14.06
N PHE A 667 -11.15 -10.20 13.05
CA PHE A 667 -11.24 -8.77 13.29
C PHE A 667 -12.55 -8.42 14.05
N PRO A 668 -12.49 -7.82 15.27
CA PRO A 668 -13.63 -7.77 16.20
C PRO A 668 -14.87 -7.07 15.63
N TYR A 669 -14.66 -6.00 14.84
CA TYR A 669 -15.75 -5.25 14.21
C TYR A 669 -16.72 -6.15 13.43
N SER A 670 -16.21 -7.17 12.74
CA SER A 670 -17.01 -8.01 11.85
C SER A 670 -18.09 -8.80 12.55
N VAL A 671 -17.84 -9.19 13.79
CA VAL A 671 -18.80 -9.93 14.60
C VAL A 671 -19.84 -8.97 15.20
N PHE A 672 -19.41 -7.78 15.60
CA PHE A 672 -20.27 -6.82 16.30
C PHE A 672 -21.08 -5.91 15.38
N ARG A 673 -20.72 -5.77 14.11
CA ARG A 673 -21.28 -4.77 13.16
C ARG A 673 -22.80 -4.84 12.99
N ASP A 674 -23.40 -6.01 13.25
CA ASP A 674 -24.84 -6.26 13.07
C ASP A 674 -25.66 -6.06 14.35
N PHE A 675 -25.00 -5.73 15.45
CA PHE A 675 -25.63 -5.53 16.74
C PHE A 675 -25.51 -4.07 17.20
N VAL A 676 -26.50 -3.65 17.98
CA VAL A 676 -26.48 -2.38 18.72
C VAL A 676 -26.10 -2.66 20.16
N LEU A 677 -25.34 -1.74 20.75
CA LEU A 677 -24.94 -1.81 22.15
C LEU A 677 -26.18 -1.66 23.04
N GLY A 678 -26.43 -2.67 23.87
CA GLY A 678 -27.43 -2.65 24.92
C GLY A 678 -26.87 -2.11 26.25
N PRO A 679 -27.59 -2.32 27.37
CA PRO A 679 -27.12 -1.91 28.69
C PRO A 679 -25.78 -2.57 29.05
N LEU A 680 -24.84 -1.77 29.55
CA LEU A 680 -23.57 -2.25 30.08
C LEU A 680 -23.70 -2.45 31.59
N VAL A 681 -23.24 -3.59 32.10
CA VAL A 681 -23.20 -3.85 33.55
C VAL A 681 -21.74 -3.89 33.98
N LEU A 682 -21.32 -2.91 34.77
CA LEU A 682 -19.96 -2.78 35.26
C LEU A 682 -19.93 -3.05 36.77
N ALA A 683 -19.17 -4.07 37.17
CA ALA A 683 -19.01 -4.48 38.55
C ALA A 683 -17.54 -4.45 38.95
N THR A 684 -17.25 -3.94 40.15
CA THR A 684 -15.91 -3.93 40.72
C THR A 684 -15.91 -4.60 42.08
N ARG A 685 -14.84 -5.35 42.37
CA ARG A 685 -14.57 -5.94 43.68
C ARG A 685 -13.16 -5.59 44.09
N VAL A 686 -13.03 -4.86 45.19
CA VAL A 686 -11.75 -4.41 45.71
C VAL A 686 -11.49 -5.08 47.06
N SER A 687 -10.23 -5.46 47.29
CA SER A 687 -9.80 -6.11 48.53
C SER A 687 -8.42 -5.62 48.93
N GLY A 688 -8.16 -5.57 50.25
CA GLY A 688 -6.88 -5.09 50.78
C GLY A 688 -6.70 -3.56 50.68
N VAL A 689 -7.80 -2.80 50.64
CA VAL A 689 -7.79 -1.34 50.84
C VAL A 689 -7.32 -1.07 52.27
N ARG A 690 -6.43 -0.08 52.45
CA ARG A 690 -5.85 0.32 53.74
C ARG A 690 -5.94 1.83 53.97
N THR A 691 -6.18 2.61 52.92
CA THR A 691 -6.37 4.06 52.97
C THR A 691 -7.80 4.39 53.34
N PHE A 692 -7.99 4.64 54.64
CA PHE A 692 -9.24 5.12 55.21
C PHE A 692 -8.95 6.34 56.07
N GLN A 693 -9.90 7.26 56.11
CA GLN A 693 -10.00 8.21 57.21
C GLN A 693 -10.76 7.52 58.34
N ILE A 694 -10.13 7.44 59.51
CA ILE A 694 -10.72 6.82 60.69
C ILE A 694 -10.80 7.86 61.79
N ASP A 695 -12.01 8.04 62.31
CA ASP A 695 -12.28 8.87 63.48
C ASP A 695 -12.79 8.00 64.61
N THR A 696 -12.20 8.18 65.79
CA THR A 696 -12.66 7.58 67.04
C THR A 696 -13.39 8.64 67.87
N THR A 697 -13.97 8.24 69.01
CA THR A 697 -14.53 9.19 69.97
C THR A 697 -13.54 10.29 70.40
N ASP A 698 -12.24 10.01 70.37
CA ASP A 698 -11.17 10.94 70.77
C ASP A 698 -10.64 11.79 69.59
N GLY A 699 -11.16 11.59 68.37
CA GLY A 699 -10.76 12.29 67.14
C GLY A 699 -10.08 11.40 66.10
N PRO A 700 -9.45 12.01 65.07
CA PRO A 700 -8.83 11.30 63.95
C PRO A 700 -7.60 10.51 64.38
N VAL A 701 -7.43 9.31 63.81
CA VAL A 701 -6.31 8.39 64.12
C VAL A 701 -5.51 7.98 62.89
N ASP A 702 -4.23 7.66 63.11
CA ASP A 702 -3.32 7.15 62.09
C ASP A 702 -3.53 5.63 61.91
N VAL A 703 -4.13 5.24 60.79
CA VAL A 703 -4.46 3.84 60.43
C VAL A 703 -3.19 2.97 60.29
N GLY A 704 -2.02 3.57 60.11
CA GLY A 704 -0.75 2.84 60.03
C GLY A 704 -0.22 2.33 61.38
N LYS A 705 -0.85 2.71 62.50
CA LYS A 705 -0.41 2.36 63.86
C LYS A 705 -1.52 1.66 64.63
N THR A 706 -1.16 1.03 65.75
CA THR A 706 -2.15 0.52 66.71
C THR A 706 -2.86 1.70 67.40
N PHE A 707 -4.19 1.69 67.43
CA PHE A 707 -5.01 2.71 68.07
C PHE A 707 -6.16 2.07 68.88
N TYR A 708 -6.80 2.88 69.74
CA TYR A 708 -7.98 2.46 70.50
C TYR A 708 -9.25 2.76 69.69
N PRO A 709 -9.96 1.76 69.11
CA PRO A 709 -11.04 2.02 68.16
C PRO A 709 -12.26 2.73 68.76
N PHE A 710 -12.38 2.74 70.08
CA PHE A 710 -13.53 3.29 70.81
C PHE A 710 -13.14 4.45 71.74
N GLY A 711 -11.93 4.98 71.57
CA GLY A 711 -11.29 5.92 72.48
C GLY A 711 -10.55 5.22 73.64
N ALA A 712 -9.67 5.96 74.31
CA ALA A 712 -8.88 5.48 75.44
C ALA A 712 -9.68 5.45 76.76
N GLN A 713 -10.75 6.25 76.84
CA GLN A 713 -11.62 6.34 78.02
C GLN A 713 -13.02 5.79 77.70
N PRO A 714 -13.66 5.06 78.64
CA PRO A 714 -15.01 4.58 78.45
C PRO A 714 -16.01 5.74 78.44
N THR A 715 -16.75 5.88 77.35
CA THR A 715 -17.83 6.86 77.19
C THR A 715 -19.18 6.15 76.97
N GLY A 716 -20.30 6.88 77.07
CA GLY A 716 -21.64 6.29 77.01
C GLY A 716 -22.03 5.69 75.66
N GLN A 717 -21.43 6.16 74.55
CA GLN A 717 -21.68 5.68 73.19
C GLN A 717 -20.41 5.81 72.34
N PRO A 718 -19.40 4.94 72.56
CA PRO A 718 -18.18 5.02 71.79
C PRO A 718 -18.44 4.62 70.33
N SER A 719 -17.82 5.34 69.40
CA SER A 719 -18.00 5.11 67.96
C SER A 719 -16.67 5.06 67.23
N LEU A 720 -16.64 4.25 66.17
CA LEU A 720 -15.56 4.18 65.18
C LEU A 720 -16.17 4.51 63.82
N THR A 721 -15.78 5.66 63.26
CA THR A 721 -16.24 6.10 61.94
C THR A 721 -15.16 5.84 60.91
N LEU A 722 -15.54 5.20 59.79
CA LEU A 722 -14.66 4.97 58.66
C LEU A 722 -15.18 5.72 57.43
N ALA A 723 -14.30 6.50 56.79
CA ALA A 723 -14.58 7.21 55.55
C ALA A 723 -13.53 6.87 54.48
N SER A 724 -13.98 6.78 53.23
CA SER A 724 -13.13 6.55 52.06
C SER A 724 -13.77 7.21 50.84
N ASP A 725 -12.95 7.91 50.06
CA ASP A 725 -13.39 8.53 48.80
C ASP A 725 -13.95 7.50 47.83
N GLU A 726 -13.40 6.29 47.82
CA GLU A 726 -13.89 5.20 46.97
C GLU A 726 -15.29 4.73 47.39
N LEU A 727 -15.53 4.57 48.70
CA LEU A 727 -16.84 4.18 49.22
C LEU A 727 -17.90 5.25 48.98
N ALA A 728 -17.52 6.52 49.03
CA ALA A 728 -18.44 7.65 48.84
C ALA A 728 -18.89 7.83 47.38
N GLN A 729 -18.07 7.40 46.40
CA GLN A 729 -18.34 7.58 44.98
C GLN A 729 -19.11 6.41 44.35
N LYS A 730 -19.29 5.29 45.06
CA LYS A 730 -19.82 4.05 44.51
C LYS A 730 -21.12 3.60 45.19
N PRO A 731 -22.07 3.02 44.45
CA PRO A 731 -23.18 2.29 45.04
C PRO A 731 -22.67 0.95 45.61
N VAL A 732 -22.16 0.97 46.84
CA VAL A 732 -21.63 -0.22 47.53
C VAL A 732 -22.75 -1.23 47.80
N GLN A 733 -22.58 -2.46 47.30
CA GLN A 733 -23.52 -3.58 47.50
C GLN A 733 -23.16 -4.46 48.68
N ASP A 734 -21.86 -4.79 48.82
CA ASP A 734 -21.32 -5.60 49.91
C ASP A 734 -20.07 -4.92 50.46
N LEU A 735 -19.94 -4.87 51.79
CA LEU A 735 -18.74 -4.40 52.47
C LEU A 735 -18.24 -5.47 53.45
N THR A 736 -16.94 -5.74 53.45
CA THR A 736 -16.32 -6.58 54.48
C THR A 736 -15.20 -5.80 55.16
N LEU A 737 -15.42 -5.46 56.44
CA LEU A 737 -14.40 -4.88 57.29
C LEU A 737 -13.61 -6.00 57.96
N THR A 738 -12.28 -5.95 57.86
CA THR A 738 -11.39 -6.85 58.59
C THR A 738 -10.66 -6.05 59.66
N ILE A 739 -10.80 -6.50 60.91
CA ILE A 739 -10.16 -5.88 62.08
C ILE A 739 -9.14 -6.85 62.63
N ASP A 740 -7.90 -6.38 62.75
CA ASP A 740 -6.81 -7.10 63.40
C ASP A 740 -6.59 -6.52 64.80
N TRP A 741 -6.93 -7.29 65.82
CA TRP A 741 -6.84 -6.89 67.22
C TRP A 741 -5.44 -7.16 67.77
N ALA A 742 -4.83 -6.12 68.34
CA ALA A 742 -3.61 -6.23 69.14
C ALA A 742 -3.96 -6.46 70.62
N ASN A 743 -3.04 -7.07 71.37
CA ASN A 743 -3.09 -7.20 72.84
C ASN A 743 -4.35 -7.90 73.38
N LEU A 744 -4.92 -8.87 72.64
CA LEU A 744 -6.01 -9.70 73.16
C LEU A 744 -5.55 -10.60 74.31
N PRO A 745 -6.41 -10.90 75.30
CA PRO A 745 -6.12 -11.87 76.34
C PRO A 745 -5.76 -13.25 75.78
N GLY A 746 -4.63 -13.82 76.22
CA GLY A 746 -4.11 -15.10 75.71
C GLY A 746 -4.72 -16.37 76.31
N GLY A 747 -5.60 -16.24 77.31
CA GLY A 747 -6.21 -17.36 78.03
C GLY A 747 -7.16 -18.21 77.17
N SER A 748 -7.33 -19.49 77.53
CA SER A 748 -8.17 -20.44 76.79
C SER A 748 -9.68 -20.12 76.86
N ASP A 749 -10.11 -19.41 77.91
CA ASP A 749 -11.51 -18.99 78.11
C ASP A 749 -11.74 -17.50 77.77
N GLY A 750 -10.79 -16.88 77.07
CA GLY A 750 -10.90 -15.51 76.56
C GLY A 750 -11.21 -14.48 77.66
N PHE A 751 -12.27 -13.69 77.44
CA PHE A 751 -12.65 -12.62 78.36
C PHE A 751 -13.25 -13.11 79.69
N ARG A 752 -13.81 -14.33 79.74
CA ARG A 752 -14.35 -14.88 80.99
C ARG A 752 -13.24 -15.08 82.03
N GLN A 753 -12.09 -15.58 81.59
CA GLN A 753 -10.90 -15.70 82.43
C GLN A 753 -10.27 -14.32 82.72
N HIS A 754 -10.18 -13.44 81.72
CA HIS A 754 -9.57 -12.12 81.88
C HIS A 754 -10.30 -11.25 82.93
N TYR A 755 -11.63 -11.33 82.99
CA TYR A 755 -12.47 -10.53 83.90
C TYR A 755 -13.00 -11.31 85.12
N GLN A 756 -12.42 -12.47 85.46
CA GLN A 756 -12.92 -13.33 86.54
C GLN A 756 -13.04 -12.63 87.92
N GLY A 757 -12.25 -11.57 88.16
CA GLY A 757 -12.30 -10.78 89.40
C GLY A 757 -13.45 -9.77 89.49
N TYR A 758 -14.25 -9.60 88.44
CA TYR A 758 -15.37 -8.65 88.38
C TYR A 758 -16.71 -9.38 88.47
N PRO A 759 -17.75 -8.78 89.09
CA PRO A 759 -19.08 -9.37 89.11
C PRO A 759 -19.70 -9.35 87.69
N GLY A 760 -20.13 -10.52 87.19
CA GLY A 760 -20.83 -10.68 85.91
C GLY A 760 -20.29 -11.81 85.02
N ASP A 761 -21.08 -12.20 84.01
CA ASP A 761 -20.62 -13.12 82.96
C ASP A 761 -20.05 -12.31 81.79
N TYR A 762 -18.72 -12.32 81.65
CA TYR A 762 -17.95 -11.61 80.63
C TYR A 762 -17.51 -12.54 79.49
N ALA A 763 -18.42 -13.40 79.01
CA ALA A 763 -18.17 -14.21 77.82
C ALA A 763 -17.87 -13.34 76.58
N ASN A 764 -17.08 -13.88 75.64
CA ASN A 764 -16.62 -13.14 74.44
C ASN A 764 -17.76 -12.50 73.63
N ARG A 765 -18.95 -13.13 73.61
CA ARG A 765 -20.13 -12.67 72.85
C ARG A 765 -20.85 -11.47 73.47
N ARG A 766 -20.50 -11.08 74.71
CA ARG A 766 -21.13 -9.97 75.44
C ARG A 766 -20.77 -8.61 74.85
N PHE A 767 -19.58 -8.49 74.29
CA PHE A 767 -19.11 -7.29 73.61
C PHE A 767 -19.75 -7.25 72.22
N ARG A 768 -20.76 -6.40 72.05
CA ARG A 768 -21.52 -6.28 70.80
C ARG A 768 -21.34 -4.90 70.19
N ALA A 769 -21.36 -4.86 68.86
CA ALA A 769 -21.35 -3.64 68.07
C ALA A 769 -22.51 -3.65 67.07
N GLN A 770 -22.94 -2.46 66.68
CA GLN A 770 -23.92 -2.24 65.62
C GLN A 770 -23.24 -1.43 64.52
N LEU A 771 -23.30 -1.94 63.28
CA LEU A 771 -22.82 -1.18 62.13
C LEU A 771 -23.92 -0.23 61.67
N SER A 772 -23.53 0.98 61.29
CA SER A 772 -24.41 1.97 60.65
C SER A 772 -23.71 2.57 59.44
N VAL A 773 -24.48 2.95 58.43
CA VAL A 773 -23.99 3.63 57.23
C VAL A 773 -24.65 4.99 57.12
N LEU A 774 -23.87 6.02 56.82
CA LEU A 774 -24.38 7.37 56.59
C LEU A 774 -25.01 7.43 55.19
N ARG A 775 -26.33 7.63 55.12
CA ARG A 775 -27.06 7.82 53.85
C ARG A 775 -28.00 9.02 53.99
N GLU A 776 -27.95 9.93 53.01
CA GLU A 776 -28.79 11.13 52.97
C GLU A 776 -28.65 12.03 54.23
N GLY A 777 -27.47 12.04 54.85
CA GLY A 777 -27.19 12.83 56.06
C GLY A 777 -27.59 12.15 57.37
N GLU A 778 -28.17 10.94 57.33
CA GLU A 778 -28.58 10.19 58.53
C GLU A 778 -27.84 8.86 58.66
N TRP A 779 -27.47 8.50 59.89
CA TRP A 779 -26.90 7.19 60.20
C TRP A 779 -28.00 6.14 60.28
N LYS A 780 -27.99 5.18 59.35
CA LYS A 780 -28.95 4.08 59.29
C LYS A 780 -28.25 2.77 59.67
N ALA A 781 -28.79 2.04 60.65
CA ALA A 781 -28.24 0.77 61.10
C ALA A 781 -28.34 -0.29 59.97
N VAL A 782 -27.26 -1.05 59.78
CA VAL A 782 -27.19 -2.14 58.79
C VAL A 782 -26.99 -3.46 59.52
N GLY A 783 -27.89 -4.42 59.29
CA GLY A 783 -27.92 -5.69 60.02
C GLY A 783 -28.26 -5.55 61.50
N GLY A 784 -28.20 -6.67 62.23
CA GLY A 784 -28.39 -6.69 63.68
C GLY A 784 -27.07 -6.57 64.47
N PRO A 785 -27.12 -6.34 65.79
CA PRO A 785 -25.91 -6.22 66.59
C PRO A 785 -25.12 -7.54 66.60
N PHE A 786 -23.82 -7.47 66.34
CA PHE A 786 -22.94 -8.64 66.23
C PHE A 786 -21.89 -8.65 67.35
N ALA A 787 -21.32 -9.82 67.66
CA ALA A 787 -20.21 -9.93 68.60
C ALA A 787 -18.94 -9.30 67.99
N LEU A 788 -18.32 -8.39 68.73
CA LEU A 788 -17.15 -7.64 68.27
C LEU A 788 -15.91 -8.53 68.12
N PHE A 789 -15.77 -9.54 68.97
CA PHE A 789 -14.65 -10.48 68.98
C PHE A 789 -15.06 -11.86 68.46
N ALA A 790 -14.12 -12.56 67.83
CA ALA A 790 -14.28 -13.96 67.39
C ALA A 790 -13.53 -14.91 68.33
N SER A 791 -14.02 -16.16 68.45
CA SER A 791 -13.31 -17.24 69.14
C SER A 791 -12.78 -18.29 68.15
N GLU A 792 -11.77 -19.05 68.56
CA GLU A 792 -11.28 -20.22 67.81
C GLU A 792 -12.34 -21.34 67.75
N PRO A 793 -12.41 -22.14 66.66
CA PRO A 793 -13.34 -23.26 66.60
C PRO A 793 -13.08 -24.28 67.71
N GLY A 794 -14.09 -24.53 68.56
CA GLY A 794 -13.99 -25.51 69.65
C GLY A 794 -13.34 -24.99 70.94
N SER A 795 -12.98 -23.70 71.03
CA SER A 795 -12.53 -23.07 72.29
C SER A 795 -13.10 -21.66 72.47
N ASP A 796 -13.03 -21.12 73.69
CA ASP A 796 -13.37 -19.72 73.99
C ASP A 796 -12.14 -18.78 73.84
N ARG A 797 -11.03 -19.27 73.25
CA ARG A 797 -9.85 -18.47 72.98
C ARG A 797 -10.14 -17.44 71.90
N LEU A 798 -9.74 -16.20 72.15
CA LEU A 798 -9.98 -15.09 71.23
C LEU A 798 -9.09 -15.17 69.99
N ARG A 799 -9.69 -14.92 68.81
CA ARG A 799 -8.97 -14.77 67.55
C ARG A 799 -8.50 -13.32 67.36
N PRO A 800 -7.27 -13.11 66.87
CA PRO A 800 -6.78 -11.77 66.56
C PRO A 800 -7.52 -11.14 65.37
N ASP A 801 -8.01 -11.93 64.43
CA ASP A 801 -8.69 -11.46 63.23
C ASP A 801 -10.22 -11.55 63.35
N ARG A 802 -10.91 -10.48 62.95
CA ARG A 802 -12.37 -10.43 62.86
C ARG A 802 -12.80 -9.89 61.51
N HIS A 803 -13.60 -10.68 60.79
CA HIS A 803 -14.30 -10.22 59.60
C HIS A 803 -15.75 -9.85 59.94
N ILE A 804 -16.16 -8.65 59.55
CA ILE A 804 -17.51 -8.11 59.70
C ILE A 804 -18.05 -7.87 58.28
N GLN A 805 -19.12 -8.57 57.92
CA GLN A 805 -19.79 -8.42 56.63
C GLN A 805 -21.05 -7.59 56.79
N ALA A 806 -21.30 -6.71 55.82
CA ALA A 806 -22.38 -5.72 55.85
C ALA A 806 -22.94 -5.43 54.46
#